data_AF-S7MZP7-F1
#
_entry.id   AF-S7MZP7-F1
#
_cell.length_a   1.000
_cell.length_b   1.000
_cell.length_c   1.000
_cell.angle_alpha   90.00
_cell.angle_beta   90.00
_cell.angle_gamma   90.00
#
_symmetry.space_group_name_H-M   'P 1'
#
loop_
_entity.id
_entity.type
_entity.pdbx_description
1 polymer ?
#
loop_
_entity_poly.entity_id
_entity_poly.type
_entity_poly.pdbx_seq_one_letter_code
_entity_poly.pdbx_strand_id
1 'polypeptide(L)'
;MKGYTLLSEGIDEMVGIIYKPKTKNTREIYEVLLSFIQAALGDQPRDILCGAADEVLAVLKNEKLRDKERRKEIDLLLGQTDDTRYHVLVNLGKKITDYGGDKEIQNMDDNIDETYGVNVQFESDEEEGDEDVYGEVREEASDDDMEGDEAVVRCTLSANLVASGELMSSKKKDLHPRDIDAFWLQRQLSRFYDDAIVSQKKADEVLEILKTASDDRECENQLVLLLGFNTFDFIKVLRQHRMMILYCTLLASAQSEAEKERIMGKMEADPELSKFLYQLHETEKEDLIREERSRRERVRQSRMDTDLETMDLDQGGEALAPRQVLDLEDLVFTQGSHFMANKRCQLPDGSFRRQRKGYEEVHVPALKPKPFGSEEQLLPVEKLPKYAQAGFEGFKTLNRIQSKLYRAALETDENLLLCAPTGAGKTNVALMCMLREIGKHINPDGTINVDNFKIIYIAPMRSLVQEMVGSFGKRLATYGITVAELTGDHQLHKEEISATQIIVCTPEKWDIITRKGGERTYTQLVRLIILDEIHLLHDDRGPVLEALVARAIRNIEMTQEEVRLIGLSATLPNYEDVATFLRVDPAKGLFYFDNSFRPVPLEQTYVGITEKKAIKRFQIMNEIVYEKIMEHAGKNQVLVFVHSRKETGKTARAIRDMCLEKDTLGLFLREGSASTEVLRTEAEQCKNLELKDLLPYGFAIHHAGMTRVDRTLVEDLFADKHIQVLVSTATLAWGVNLPAHTVIIKGTQVYSPEKGRWTELGALDILQMLGRAGRPQYDTKGEGILITSHGELQYYLSLLNQQLPIESQMVSKLPDMLNAEIVLGNVQNAKDAVNWLGYAYLYIRMLRSPTLYGISHDDLKGDPLLDQRRLDLVHTAALMLDKNNLVKYDKKTGNFQAIRLIQACVDVLSSNGWLSPALAAMELAQMVTQAMWPKDPYLKQLPHFTSEHIKRCTDKGALSITALCTALAEPAWLHIHGGTCSRQELGVSDVLGYVHPDLLKDFCMNPQTVLLLRVIATFCFLGILCSLSAFLLDVFGPKHPALKITRRYAFAHILTVLQCATVIGFSYWASELILAQQQQHKKYHGSQVYVTFAVSFYLVAGAGGASILATAANLLRHYPTEEEEQALELLSEMEETEPYPSEYEVINQFQPPPAYTP
;
A
#
# COMPACT_ATOMS: atom_id res chain seq x y z
N MET A 1 -9.31 12.61 -22.84
CA MET A 1 -10.35 11.71 -23.39
C MET A 1 -9.79 10.62 -24.33
N LYS A 2 -8.46 10.44 -24.48
CA LYS A 2 -7.89 9.42 -25.41
C LYS A 2 -7.85 7.97 -24.88
N GLY A 3 -8.14 7.73 -23.60
CA GLY A 3 -8.04 6.39 -22.97
C GLY A 3 -9.33 5.55 -22.96
N TYR A 4 -10.44 6.05 -23.52
CA TYR A 4 -11.75 5.39 -23.49
C TYR A 4 -11.81 4.37 -24.65
N THR A 5 -12.06 3.10 -24.35
CA THR A 5 -12.21 2.03 -25.37
C THR A 5 -13.60 1.39 -25.29
N LEU A 6 -14.22 1.14 -26.45
CA LEU A 6 -15.60 0.63 -26.58
C LEU A 6 -15.85 -0.69 -25.82
N LEU A 7 -14.81 -1.51 -25.62
CA LEU A 7 -14.90 -2.85 -25.03
C LEU A 7 -14.58 -2.90 -23.53
N SER A 8 -13.87 -1.92 -22.98
CA SER A 8 -13.27 -1.98 -21.65
C SER A 8 -13.97 -1.11 -20.60
N GLU A 9 -14.75 -0.10 -21.02
CA GLU A 9 -15.37 0.85 -20.10
C GLU A 9 -16.90 0.85 -20.15
N GLY A 10 -17.54 0.54 -19.00
CA GLY A 10 -19.01 0.53 -18.85
C GLY A 10 -19.68 1.91 -18.87
N ILE A 11 -18.96 2.98 -19.25
CA ILE A 11 -19.49 4.35 -19.35
C ILE A 11 -20.15 4.59 -20.71
N ASP A 12 -19.76 3.83 -21.75
CA ASP A 12 -20.28 4.03 -23.11
C ASP A 12 -21.71 3.50 -23.32
N GLU A 13 -22.25 2.72 -22.38
CA GLU A 13 -23.68 2.40 -22.31
C GLU A 13 -24.49 3.50 -21.59
N MET A 14 -24.18 4.77 -21.81
CA MET A 14 -25.12 5.89 -21.59
C MET A 14 -26.26 5.86 -22.63
N VAL A 15 -26.93 4.70 -22.75
CA VAL A 15 -28.02 4.44 -23.68
C VAL A 15 -29.19 5.37 -23.34
N GLY A 16 -29.40 6.36 -24.21
CA GLY A 16 -30.53 7.29 -24.12
C GLY A 16 -30.19 8.73 -23.78
N ILE A 17 -28.90 9.11 -23.67
CA ILE A 17 -28.49 10.52 -23.69
C ILE A 17 -28.48 10.99 -25.15
N ILE A 18 -29.34 11.96 -25.46
CA ILE A 18 -29.57 12.48 -26.82
C ILE A 18 -28.65 13.67 -27.08
N TYR A 19 -28.35 14.49 -26.07
CA TYR A 19 -27.62 15.73 -26.26
C TYR A 19 -26.22 15.71 -25.64
N LYS A 20 -25.22 16.00 -26.48
CA LYS A 20 -23.83 16.25 -26.07
C LYS A 20 -23.45 17.68 -26.47
N PRO A 21 -23.06 18.55 -25.52
CA PRO A 21 -22.72 19.94 -25.82
C PRO A 21 -21.49 20.02 -26.73
N LYS A 22 -21.59 20.79 -27.83
CA LYS A 22 -20.56 20.89 -28.87
C LYS A 22 -19.51 21.97 -28.56
N THR A 23 -19.89 23.05 -27.88
CA THR A 23 -18.98 24.18 -27.54
C THR A 23 -18.58 24.19 -26.07
N LYS A 24 -17.44 24.81 -25.73
CA LYS A 24 -16.99 24.98 -24.34
C LYS A 24 -18.03 25.74 -23.49
N ASN A 25 -18.63 26.79 -24.05
CA ASN A 25 -19.64 27.59 -23.36
C ASN A 25 -20.93 26.80 -23.11
N THR A 26 -21.45 26.08 -24.11
CA THR A 26 -22.64 25.22 -23.95
C THR A 26 -22.41 24.09 -22.95
N ARG A 27 -21.17 23.57 -22.87
CA ARG A 27 -20.78 22.58 -21.86
C ARG A 27 -20.84 23.12 -20.44
N GLU A 28 -20.30 24.32 -20.19
CA GLU A 28 -20.39 24.95 -18.87
C GLU A 28 -21.86 25.20 -18.46
N ILE A 29 -22.69 25.69 -19.39
CA ILE A 29 -24.12 25.91 -19.14
C ILE A 29 -24.84 24.57 -18.87
N TYR A 30 -24.49 23.51 -19.59
CA TYR A 30 -25.05 22.18 -19.39
C TYR A 30 -24.68 21.59 -18.02
N GLU A 31 -23.44 21.80 -17.53
CA GLU A 31 -23.07 21.39 -16.17
C GLU A 31 -23.84 22.18 -15.08
N VAL A 32 -24.11 23.46 -15.31
CA VAL A 32 -24.97 24.26 -14.41
C VAL A 32 -26.41 23.75 -14.43
N LEU A 33 -26.94 23.39 -15.60
CA LEU A 33 -28.26 22.77 -15.73
C LEU A 33 -28.33 21.44 -14.98
N LEU A 34 -27.32 20.59 -15.12
CA LEU A 34 -27.21 19.31 -14.40
C LEU A 34 -27.13 19.51 -12.89
N SER A 35 -26.38 20.51 -12.42
CA SER A 35 -26.31 20.87 -11.01
C SER A 35 -27.67 21.31 -10.46
N PHE A 36 -28.44 22.07 -11.25
CA PHE A 36 -29.80 22.47 -10.89
C PHE A 36 -30.74 21.26 -10.79
N ILE A 37 -30.65 20.33 -11.75
CA ILE A 37 -31.43 19.09 -11.76
C ILE A 37 -31.03 18.19 -10.59
N GLN A 38 -29.75 18.07 -10.28
CA GLN A 38 -29.25 17.31 -9.14
C GLN A 38 -29.76 17.88 -7.81
N ALA A 39 -29.87 19.20 -7.67
CA ALA A 39 -30.49 19.80 -6.49
C ALA A 39 -31.97 19.38 -6.34
N ALA A 40 -32.71 19.31 -7.45
CA ALA A 40 -34.12 18.91 -7.47
C ALA A 40 -34.33 17.39 -7.27
N LEU A 41 -33.71 16.54 -8.09
CA LEU A 41 -33.87 15.08 -8.07
C LEU A 41 -33.04 14.38 -6.98
N GLY A 42 -31.89 14.94 -6.59
CA GLY A 42 -31.01 14.41 -5.54
C GLY A 42 -29.73 13.80 -6.10
N ASP A 43 -29.01 13.08 -5.25
CA ASP A 43 -27.74 12.44 -5.61
C ASP A 43 -28.04 11.18 -6.45
N GLN A 44 -28.36 11.36 -7.73
CA GLN A 44 -28.69 10.30 -8.69
C GLN A 44 -27.52 10.03 -9.66
N PRO A 45 -27.50 8.85 -10.31
CA PRO A 45 -26.58 8.52 -11.39
C PRO A 45 -26.53 9.54 -12.53
N ARG A 46 -25.37 9.68 -13.18
CA ARG A 46 -25.13 10.69 -14.23
C ARG A 46 -26.05 10.48 -15.44
N ASP A 47 -26.37 9.25 -15.79
CA ASP A 47 -27.33 8.91 -16.85
C ASP A 47 -28.76 9.39 -16.52
N ILE A 48 -29.20 9.28 -15.26
CA ILE A 48 -30.49 9.84 -14.81
C ILE A 48 -30.47 11.36 -14.91
N LEU A 49 -29.40 12.02 -14.46
CA LEU A 49 -29.27 13.47 -14.52
C LEU A 49 -29.25 13.99 -15.97
N CYS A 50 -28.47 13.35 -16.84
CA CYS A 50 -28.40 13.70 -18.26
C CYS A 50 -29.72 13.40 -18.99
N GLY A 51 -30.34 12.24 -18.74
CA GLY A 51 -31.65 11.92 -19.30
C GLY A 51 -32.75 12.87 -18.84
N ALA A 52 -32.70 13.34 -17.58
CA ALA A 52 -33.59 14.38 -17.08
C ALA A 52 -33.31 15.73 -17.74
N ALA A 53 -32.04 16.09 -17.94
CA ALA A 53 -31.66 17.31 -18.65
C ALA A 53 -32.19 17.30 -20.10
N ASP A 54 -32.11 16.17 -20.77
CA ASP A 54 -32.60 16.00 -22.13
C ASP A 54 -34.13 16.14 -22.20
N GLU A 55 -34.89 15.51 -21.30
CA GLU A 55 -36.35 15.69 -21.25
C GLU A 55 -36.73 17.13 -20.88
N VAL A 56 -36.03 17.76 -19.94
CA VAL A 56 -36.23 19.18 -19.59
C VAL A 56 -35.96 20.09 -20.79
N LEU A 57 -34.86 19.86 -21.52
CA LEU A 57 -34.53 20.63 -22.72
C LEU A 57 -35.52 20.37 -23.84
N ALA A 58 -35.98 19.12 -24.01
CA ALA A 58 -37.03 18.78 -24.96
C ALA A 58 -38.33 19.56 -24.67
N VAL A 59 -38.74 19.69 -23.40
CA VAL A 59 -39.93 20.46 -23.01
C VAL A 59 -39.70 21.97 -23.20
N LEU A 60 -38.57 22.50 -22.75
CA LEU A 60 -38.26 23.95 -22.83
C LEU A 60 -38.09 24.44 -24.27
N LYS A 61 -37.50 23.62 -25.15
CA LYS A 61 -37.25 23.95 -26.56
C LYS A 61 -38.42 23.58 -27.49
N ASN A 62 -39.47 22.93 -26.97
CA ASN A 62 -40.64 22.61 -27.77
C ASN A 62 -41.49 23.87 -28.00
N GLU A 63 -41.47 24.38 -29.24
CA GLU A 63 -42.23 25.57 -29.65
C GLU A 63 -43.76 25.36 -29.66
N LYS A 64 -44.23 24.09 -29.62
CA LYS A 64 -45.67 23.78 -29.62
C LYS A 64 -46.32 23.93 -28.25
N LEU A 65 -45.54 23.92 -27.17
CA LEU A 65 -46.04 24.02 -25.79
C LEU A 65 -46.08 25.48 -25.33
N ARG A 66 -47.17 25.89 -24.68
CA ARG A 66 -47.25 27.22 -24.04
C ARG A 66 -46.48 27.22 -22.72
N ASP A 67 -46.04 28.39 -22.25
CA ASP A 67 -45.25 28.49 -21.00
C ASP A 67 -45.95 27.90 -19.77
N LYS A 68 -47.29 27.99 -19.69
CA LYS A 68 -48.08 27.35 -18.63
C LYS A 68 -48.07 25.82 -18.71
N GLU A 69 -47.98 25.26 -19.90
CA GLU A 69 -47.93 23.80 -20.14
C GLU A 69 -46.52 23.28 -19.89
N ARG A 70 -45.48 24.00 -20.38
CA ARG A 70 -44.07 23.71 -20.07
C ARG A 70 -43.82 23.64 -18.57
N ARG A 71 -44.38 24.58 -17.81
CA ARG A 71 -44.28 24.57 -16.35
C ARG A 71 -44.90 23.33 -15.73
N LYS A 72 -46.11 22.97 -16.16
CA LYS A 72 -46.78 21.75 -15.64
C LYS A 72 -45.98 20.48 -15.93
N GLU A 73 -45.41 20.35 -17.12
CA GLU A 73 -44.59 19.19 -17.48
C GLU A 73 -43.26 19.16 -16.70
N ILE A 74 -42.62 20.31 -16.50
CA ILE A 74 -41.38 20.41 -15.71
C ILE A 74 -41.64 20.15 -14.23
N ASP A 75 -42.73 20.68 -13.67
CA ASP A 75 -43.12 20.42 -12.28
C ASP A 75 -43.48 18.94 -12.07
N LEU A 76 -44.02 18.27 -13.10
CA LEU A 76 -44.24 16.81 -13.09
C LEU A 76 -42.93 16.01 -13.12
N LEU A 77 -41.89 16.52 -13.79
CA LEU A 77 -40.58 15.87 -13.92
C LEU A 77 -39.68 16.09 -12.70
N LEU A 78 -39.60 17.33 -12.19
CA LEU A 78 -38.66 17.75 -11.15
C LEU A 78 -39.31 17.97 -9.77
N GLY A 79 -40.64 17.84 -9.68
CA GLY A 79 -41.43 18.25 -8.52
C GLY A 79 -41.80 19.73 -8.55
N GLN A 80 -42.65 20.18 -7.64
CA GLN A 80 -43.08 21.59 -7.59
C GLN A 80 -41.89 22.54 -7.45
N THR A 81 -41.66 23.37 -8.47
CA THR A 81 -40.62 24.41 -8.46
C THR A 81 -41.23 25.78 -8.15
N ASP A 82 -40.55 26.56 -7.33
CA ASP A 82 -40.92 27.95 -7.10
C ASP A 82 -40.68 28.80 -8.36
N ASP A 83 -41.40 29.90 -8.48
CA ASP A 83 -41.35 30.79 -9.65
C ASP A 83 -39.92 31.25 -9.97
N THR A 84 -39.09 31.52 -8.95
CA THR A 84 -37.74 32.01 -9.17
C THR A 84 -36.84 30.95 -9.78
N ARG A 85 -36.92 29.71 -9.29
CA ARG A 85 -36.15 28.58 -9.83
C ARG A 85 -36.62 28.19 -11.23
N TYR A 86 -37.92 28.25 -11.51
CA TYR A 86 -38.44 28.03 -12.86
C TYR A 86 -37.88 29.03 -13.87
N HIS A 87 -37.84 30.33 -13.52
CA HIS A 87 -37.25 31.35 -14.40
C HIS A 87 -35.75 31.15 -14.64
N VAL A 88 -35.00 30.72 -13.63
CA VAL A 88 -33.59 30.34 -13.80
C VAL A 88 -33.44 29.19 -14.79
N LEU A 89 -34.27 28.15 -14.66
CA LEU A 89 -34.25 26.99 -15.55
C LEU A 89 -34.53 27.37 -17.02
N VAL A 90 -35.53 28.23 -17.26
CA VAL A 90 -35.83 28.77 -18.60
C VAL A 90 -34.65 29.55 -19.17
N ASN A 91 -33.96 30.35 -18.35
CA ASN A 91 -32.78 31.10 -18.79
C ASN A 91 -31.60 30.19 -19.15
N LEU A 92 -31.38 29.10 -18.38
CA LEU A 92 -30.38 28.09 -18.71
C LEU A 92 -30.70 27.40 -20.04
N GLY A 93 -31.96 27.00 -20.25
CA GLY A 93 -32.42 26.42 -21.51
C GLY A 93 -32.25 27.36 -22.71
N LYS A 94 -32.46 28.68 -22.54
CA LYS A 94 -32.22 29.67 -23.61
C LYS A 94 -30.76 29.79 -23.98
N LYS A 95 -29.85 29.71 -23.01
CA LYS A 95 -28.39 29.81 -23.23
C LYS A 95 -27.80 28.59 -23.95
N ILE A 96 -28.49 27.44 -23.92
CA ILE A 96 -28.13 26.27 -24.72
C ILE A 96 -28.62 26.48 -26.16
N THR A 97 -27.70 26.73 -27.11
CA THR A 97 -28.04 27.08 -28.50
C THR A 97 -27.86 25.93 -29.49
N ASP A 98 -27.12 24.88 -29.13
CA ASP A 98 -26.74 23.73 -29.96
C ASP A 98 -27.65 22.49 -29.77
N TYR A 99 -28.73 22.61 -28.98
CA TYR A 99 -29.71 21.53 -28.76
C TYR A 99 -30.70 21.42 -29.93
N GLY A 100 -30.76 20.26 -30.58
CA GLY A 100 -31.69 19.97 -31.68
C GLY A 100 -31.21 20.39 -33.08
N GLY A 101 -29.97 20.87 -33.21
CA GLY A 101 -29.37 21.27 -34.51
C GLY A 101 -29.20 20.13 -35.51
N ASP A 102 -29.32 18.87 -35.09
CA ASP A 102 -29.19 17.71 -36.00
C ASP A 102 -30.46 17.46 -36.85
N LYS A 103 -31.57 18.19 -36.63
CA LYS A 103 -32.72 18.12 -37.56
C LYS A 103 -32.44 18.76 -38.92
N GLU A 104 -31.51 19.70 -38.99
CA GLU A 104 -31.04 20.22 -40.28
C GLU A 104 -30.04 19.27 -40.94
N ILE A 105 -29.33 18.46 -40.13
CA ILE A 105 -28.37 17.45 -40.63
C ILE A 105 -29.09 16.15 -41.06
N GLN A 106 -30.16 15.73 -40.40
CA GLN A 106 -30.99 14.59 -40.85
C GLN A 106 -31.76 14.88 -42.13
N ASN A 107 -32.13 16.14 -42.40
CA ASN A 107 -32.63 16.53 -43.72
C ASN A 107 -31.52 16.59 -44.79
N MET A 108 -30.24 16.52 -44.41
CA MET A 108 -29.12 16.25 -45.33
C MET A 108 -28.81 14.76 -45.46
N ASP A 109 -29.13 13.89 -44.49
CA ASP A 109 -28.88 12.44 -44.61
C ASP A 109 -29.83 11.71 -45.58
N ASP A 110 -31.01 12.28 -45.88
CA ASP A 110 -31.88 11.78 -46.97
C ASP A 110 -31.40 12.26 -48.37
N ASN A 111 -30.40 13.14 -48.42
CA ASN A 111 -29.67 13.53 -49.62
C ASN A 111 -28.16 13.40 -49.31
N ILE A 112 -27.67 12.16 -49.23
CA ILE A 112 -26.24 11.87 -49.38
C ILE A 112 -25.80 12.54 -50.68
N ASP A 113 -25.19 13.70 -50.54
CA ASP A 113 -24.83 14.59 -51.62
C ASP A 113 -23.85 13.83 -52.51
N GLU A 114 -24.26 13.56 -53.75
CA GLU A 114 -23.33 13.29 -54.83
C GLU A 114 -22.49 14.56 -55.01
N THR A 115 -21.45 14.74 -54.19
CA THR A 115 -20.52 15.87 -54.29
C THR A 115 -19.59 15.63 -55.49
N TYR A 116 -20.17 15.63 -56.70
CA TYR A 116 -19.47 15.63 -57.97
C TYR A 116 -18.89 17.03 -58.19
N GLY A 117 -17.64 17.23 -57.75
CA GLY A 117 -16.85 18.43 -58.04
C GLY A 117 -16.42 19.18 -56.79
N VAL A 118 -15.38 18.68 -56.12
CA VAL A 118 -14.60 19.48 -55.17
C VAL A 118 -13.71 20.42 -55.98
N ASN A 119 -13.88 21.73 -55.82
CA ASN A 119 -12.94 22.70 -56.39
C ASN A 119 -11.58 22.52 -55.72
N VAL A 120 -10.59 22.03 -56.46
CA VAL A 120 -9.19 21.99 -56.03
C VAL A 120 -8.56 23.30 -56.46
N GLN A 121 -8.35 24.23 -55.51
CA GLN A 121 -7.49 25.39 -55.72
C GLN A 121 -6.05 24.95 -55.43
N PHE A 122 -5.20 24.95 -56.45
CA PHE A 122 -3.76 24.82 -56.28
C PHE A 122 -3.19 26.21 -55.95
N GLU A 123 -3.19 26.58 -54.67
CA GLU A 123 -2.43 27.72 -54.17
C GLU A 123 -1.09 27.19 -53.67
N SER A 124 0.01 27.82 -54.09
CA SER A 124 1.37 27.48 -53.67
C SER A 124 1.68 28.13 -52.31
N ASP A 125 0.85 27.82 -51.32
CA ASP A 125 1.01 28.35 -49.96
C ASP A 125 1.75 27.32 -49.10
N GLU A 126 3.04 27.14 -49.37
CA GLU A 126 3.99 26.54 -48.43
C GLU A 126 5.34 27.28 -48.54
N GLU A 127 5.36 28.54 -48.11
CA GLU A 127 6.57 29.17 -47.55
C GLU A 127 6.30 29.46 -46.06
N GLU A 128 5.97 28.42 -45.30
CA GLU A 128 6.10 28.48 -43.84
C GLU A 128 7.56 28.15 -43.51
N GLY A 129 8.25 29.03 -42.78
CA GLY A 129 9.60 28.74 -42.28
C GLY A 129 9.59 27.51 -41.35
N ASP A 130 10.75 26.92 -41.10
CA ASP A 130 10.94 25.70 -40.28
C ASP A 130 10.49 25.81 -38.79
N GLU A 131 9.63 26.78 -38.42
CA GLU A 131 9.06 26.94 -37.09
C GLU A 131 7.68 26.24 -37.00
N ASP A 132 7.40 25.57 -35.88
CA ASP A 132 6.13 24.87 -35.66
C ASP A 132 4.92 25.81 -35.80
N VAL A 133 3.90 25.34 -36.53
CA VAL A 133 2.67 26.08 -36.88
C VAL A 133 1.91 26.61 -35.65
N TYR A 134 2.06 25.97 -34.49
CA TYR A 134 1.39 26.37 -33.25
C TYR A 134 2.33 27.00 -32.22
N GLY A 135 3.62 27.17 -32.55
CA GLY A 135 4.65 27.59 -31.59
C GLY A 135 4.80 26.62 -30.42
N GLU A 136 4.33 25.37 -30.58
CA GLU A 136 4.52 24.31 -29.62
C GLU A 136 5.86 23.64 -29.94
N VAL A 137 6.69 23.41 -28.92
CA VAL A 137 7.80 22.47 -29.08
C VAL A 137 7.15 21.09 -29.16
N ARG A 138 6.85 20.66 -30.39
CA ARG A 138 6.42 19.29 -30.65
C ARG A 138 7.61 18.39 -30.42
N GLU A 139 7.79 17.96 -29.18
CA GLU A 139 8.45 16.69 -28.87
C GLU A 139 7.48 15.57 -29.29
N GLU A 140 7.08 15.54 -30.56
CA GLU A 140 6.76 14.26 -31.16
C GLU A 140 8.10 13.53 -31.18
N ALA A 141 8.26 12.59 -30.26
CA ALA A 141 9.32 11.61 -30.37
C ALA A 141 9.17 10.94 -31.74
N SER A 142 9.82 11.49 -32.76
CA SER A 142 10.70 10.64 -33.54
C SER A 142 11.56 9.94 -32.50
N ASP A 143 11.52 8.61 -32.49
CA ASP A 143 12.18 7.71 -31.54
C ASP A 143 13.72 7.89 -31.44
N ASP A 144 14.26 9.05 -31.78
CA ASP A 144 15.68 9.36 -31.87
C ASP A 144 16.21 10.35 -30.82
N ASP A 145 15.39 11.07 -30.04
CA ASP A 145 15.95 12.03 -29.06
C ASP A 145 15.07 12.23 -27.80
N MET A 146 15.11 11.27 -26.86
CA MET A 146 14.92 11.48 -25.40
C MET A 146 15.03 10.15 -24.63
N GLU A 147 16.24 9.72 -24.31
CA GLU A 147 16.47 8.86 -23.14
C GLU A 147 17.24 9.64 -22.08
N GLY A 148 16.47 10.18 -21.12
CA GLY A 148 17.01 10.60 -19.83
C GLY A 148 17.35 9.35 -19.02
N ASP A 149 18.65 9.07 -18.87
CA ASP A 149 19.30 8.33 -17.78
C ASP A 149 18.43 7.23 -17.12
N GLU A 150 18.14 6.15 -17.83
CA GLU A 150 18.05 4.86 -17.17
C GLU A 150 19.48 4.42 -16.80
N ALA A 151 19.71 4.17 -15.52
CA ALA A 151 20.95 3.60 -15.03
C ALA A 151 21.19 2.24 -15.70
N VAL A 152 21.94 2.23 -16.80
CA VAL A 152 22.40 1.03 -17.49
C VAL A 152 23.25 0.23 -16.51
N VAL A 153 22.67 -0.85 -16.00
CA VAL A 153 23.39 -1.89 -15.26
C VAL A 153 24.38 -2.51 -16.23
N ARG A 154 25.63 -2.05 -16.11
CA ARG A 154 26.83 -2.71 -16.65
C ARG A 154 26.72 -4.21 -16.40
N CYS A 155 26.74 -5.00 -17.47
CA CYS A 155 27.15 -6.41 -17.40
C CYS A 155 28.58 -6.45 -16.84
N THR A 156 28.69 -6.64 -15.54
CA THR A 156 29.97 -6.89 -14.87
C THR A 156 30.20 -8.39 -14.85
N LEU A 157 31.24 -8.81 -15.56
CA LEU A 157 31.87 -10.12 -15.38
C LEU A 157 32.23 -10.29 -13.89
N SER A 158 31.76 -11.37 -13.29
CA SER A 158 32.30 -11.89 -12.03
C SER A 158 32.78 -13.32 -12.26
N ALA A 159 34.04 -13.57 -11.94
CA ALA A 159 34.60 -14.90 -11.73
C ALA A 159 34.98 -15.02 -10.24
N ASN A 160 34.46 -16.07 -9.59
CA ASN A 160 35.03 -16.89 -8.50
C ASN A 160 36.26 -16.30 -7.77
N LEU A 161 36.38 -16.21 -6.44
CA LEU A 161 35.92 -17.06 -5.35
C LEU A 161 36.24 -16.36 -3.99
N VAL A 162 35.63 -16.92 -2.95
CA VAL A 162 35.64 -16.63 -1.51
C VAL A 162 37.02 -16.34 -0.87
N ALA A 163 37.06 -15.28 -0.04
CA ALA A 163 37.63 -15.16 1.32
C ALA A 163 38.54 -13.95 1.59
N SER A 164 38.18 -13.23 2.67
CA SER A 164 39.00 -12.38 3.54
C SER A 164 39.11 -10.91 3.12
N GLY A 165 38.55 -10.05 3.97
CA GLY A 165 38.32 -8.63 3.69
C GLY A 165 39.56 -7.75 3.78
N GLU A 166 39.48 -6.65 3.03
CA GLU A 166 39.86 -5.31 3.44
C GLU A 166 39.34 -4.33 2.37
N LEU A 167 38.48 -3.40 2.79
CA LEU A 167 37.97 -2.32 1.97
C LEU A 167 39.01 -1.18 2.02
N MET A 168 39.53 -0.72 0.87
CA MET A 168 39.85 0.70 0.56
C MET A 168 40.75 0.85 -0.69
N SER A 169 40.42 1.84 -1.53
CA SER A 169 41.12 2.35 -2.73
C SER A 169 40.84 1.64 -4.05
N SER A 170 39.88 2.19 -4.81
CA SER A 170 39.67 1.89 -6.22
C SER A 170 40.83 2.41 -7.07
N LYS A 171 41.80 1.55 -7.41
CA LYS A 171 42.69 1.78 -8.56
C LYS A 171 41.94 1.40 -9.85
N LYS A 172 41.98 2.26 -10.88
CA LYS A 172 41.51 1.93 -12.24
C LYS A 172 42.13 0.60 -12.68
N LYS A 173 41.32 -0.37 -13.11
CA LYS A 173 41.81 -1.59 -13.77
C LYS A 173 42.43 -1.19 -15.13
N ASP A 174 43.67 -1.61 -15.36
CA ASP A 174 44.41 -1.41 -16.61
C ASP A 174 43.94 -2.44 -17.66
N LEU A 175 43.88 -2.08 -18.95
CA LEU A 175 43.36 -2.94 -20.03
C LEU A 175 44.28 -4.14 -20.29
N HIS A 176 43.75 -5.37 -20.30
CA HIS A 176 44.55 -6.59 -20.50
C HIS A 176 44.39 -7.17 -21.93
N PRO A 177 45.43 -7.77 -22.53
CA PRO A 177 45.37 -8.36 -23.88
C PRO A 177 44.25 -9.39 -24.12
N ARG A 178 43.82 -10.14 -23.09
CA ARG A 178 42.73 -11.13 -23.17
C ARG A 178 41.32 -10.51 -23.23
N ASP A 179 41.17 -9.28 -22.78
CA ASP A 179 39.87 -8.59 -22.82
C ASP A 179 39.51 -8.16 -24.25
N ILE A 180 40.50 -8.15 -25.15
CA ILE A 180 40.39 -7.71 -26.54
C ILE A 180 40.19 -8.94 -27.44
N ASP A 181 38.94 -9.20 -27.82
CA ASP A 181 38.56 -10.19 -28.84
C ASP A 181 38.29 -9.53 -30.21
N ALA A 182 38.00 -10.34 -31.23
CA ALA A 182 37.81 -9.89 -32.61
C ALA A 182 36.72 -8.80 -32.78
N PHE A 183 35.75 -8.76 -31.86
CA PHE A 183 34.62 -7.83 -31.90
C PHE A 183 34.66 -6.81 -30.75
N TRP A 184 35.75 -6.76 -29.99
CA TRP A 184 35.86 -5.88 -28.82
C TRP A 184 35.69 -4.43 -29.22
N LEU A 185 36.34 -4.02 -30.31
CA LEU A 185 36.30 -2.64 -30.81
C LEU A 185 34.89 -2.25 -31.28
N GLN A 186 34.20 -3.14 -32.00
CA GLN A 186 32.80 -2.94 -32.41
C GLN A 186 31.88 -2.80 -31.17
N ARG A 187 32.06 -3.64 -30.16
CA ARG A 187 31.25 -3.62 -28.93
C ARG A 187 31.49 -2.40 -28.04
N GLN A 188 32.68 -1.80 -28.14
CA GLN A 188 32.95 -0.50 -27.48
C GLN A 188 32.32 0.64 -28.28
N LEU A 189 32.36 0.59 -29.61
CA LEU A 189 31.75 1.60 -30.48
C LEU A 189 30.22 1.52 -30.52
N SER A 190 29.63 0.34 -30.29
CA SER A 190 28.16 0.17 -30.19
C SER A 190 27.56 0.81 -28.93
N ARG A 191 28.39 1.35 -28.03
CA ARG A 191 27.93 2.18 -26.91
C ARG A 191 27.69 3.64 -27.31
N PHE A 192 28.17 4.03 -28.49
CA PHE A 192 28.08 5.39 -29.03
C PHE A 192 27.31 5.43 -30.34
N TYR A 193 27.18 4.30 -31.04
CA TYR A 193 26.43 4.15 -32.29
C TYR A 193 25.52 2.93 -32.19
N ASP A 194 24.21 3.15 -32.15
CA ASP A 194 23.22 2.08 -31.98
C ASP A 194 23.06 1.19 -33.22
N ASP A 195 23.31 1.75 -34.42
CA ASP A 195 23.34 0.96 -35.66
C ASP A 195 24.60 0.08 -35.71
N ALA A 196 24.38 -1.23 -35.65
CA ALA A 196 25.43 -2.25 -35.71
C ALA A 196 26.29 -2.16 -36.99
N ILE A 197 25.72 -1.71 -38.11
CA ILE A 197 26.44 -1.55 -39.39
C ILE A 197 27.37 -0.34 -39.33
N VAL A 198 26.90 0.76 -38.75
CA VAL A 198 27.72 1.98 -38.54
C VAL A 198 28.83 1.70 -37.53
N SER A 199 28.51 1.03 -36.42
CA SER A 199 29.48 0.62 -35.41
C SER A 199 30.58 -0.29 -35.99
N GLN A 200 30.20 -1.24 -36.86
CA GLN A 200 31.16 -2.10 -37.55
C GLN A 200 32.07 -1.31 -38.50
N LYS A 201 31.50 -0.45 -39.36
CA LYS A 201 32.28 0.41 -40.26
C LYS A 201 33.26 1.29 -39.50
N LYS A 202 32.82 1.88 -38.38
CA LYS A 202 33.66 2.71 -37.51
C LYS A 202 34.76 1.89 -36.84
N ALA A 203 34.50 0.64 -36.46
CA ALA A 203 35.53 -0.25 -35.92
C ALA A 203 36.63 -0.55 -36.94
N ASP A 204 36.26 -0.84 -38.19
CA ASP A 204 37.22 -1.09 -39.27
C ASP A 204 38.05 0.17 -39.60
N GLU A 205 37.39 1.33 -39.66
CA GLU A 205 38.05 2.63 -39.86
C GLU A 205 39.03 2.96 -38.71
N VAL A 206 38.65 2.69 -37.45
CA VAL A 206 39.53 2.86 -36.28
C VAL A 206 40.72 1.90 -36.32
N LEU A 207 40.52 0.64 -36.72
CA LEU A 207 41.63 -0.32 -36.89
C LEU A 207 42.63 0.13 -37.95
N GLU A 208 42.17 0.64 -39.08
CA GLU A 208 43.05 1.17 -40.13
C GLU A 208 43.79 2.44 -39.67
N ILE A 209 43.15 3.34 -38.92
CA ILE A 209 43.81 4.51 -38.32
C ILE A 209 44.91 4.09 -37.33
N LEU A 210 44.62 3.12 -36.45
CA LEU A 210 45.60 2.60 -35.47
C LEU A 210 46.83 2.00 -36.16
N LYS A 211 46.62 1.35 -37.32
CA LYS A 211 47.64 0.67 -38.14
C LYS A 211 48.48 1.60 -39.01
N THR A 212 47.88 2.67 -39.55
CA THR A 212 48.52 3.54 -40.56
C THR A 212 49.14 4.82 -39.98
N ALA A 213 48.70 5.28 -38.80
CA ALA A 213 49.19 6.53 -38.24
C ALA A 213 50.70 6.51 -37.93
N SER A 214 51.40 7.61 -38.19
CA SER A 214 52.87 7.67 -38.06
C SER A 214 53.34 8.02 -36.65
N ASP A 215 52.58 8.84 -35.91
CA ASP A 215 52.82 9.17 -34.50
C ASP A 215 51.51 9.11 -33.67
N ASP A 216 51.63 9.20 -32.35
CA ASP A 216 50.47 9.12 -31.45
C ASP A 216 49.56 10.36 -31.50
N ARG A 217 50.08 11.50 -31.93
CA ARG A 217 49.34 12.76 -32.00
C ARG A 217 48.47 12.82 -33.26
N GLU A 218 48.98 12.33 -34.37
CA GLU A 218 48.27 12.12 -35.63
C GLU A 218 47.19 11.05 -35.45
N CYS A 219 47.50 9.95 -34.75
CA CYS A 219 46.52 8.92 -34.42
C CYS A 219 45.37 9.52 -33.58
N GLU A 220 45.68 10.28 -32.52
CA GLU A 220 44.68 10.96 -31.70
C GLU A 220 43.82 11.95 -32.53
N ASN A 221 44.44 12.78 -33.36
CA ASN A 221 43.72 13.72 -34.21
C ASN A 221 42.81 13.03 -35.23
N GLN A 222 43.26 11.94 -35.86
CA GLN A 222 42.45 11.16 -36.80
C GLN A 222 41.30 10.43 -36.10
N LEU A 223 41.51 9.92 -34.88
CA LEU A 223 40.47 9.30 -34.07
C LEU A 223 39.42 10.32 -33.60
N VAL A 224 39.85 11.54 -33.21
CA VAL A 224 38.93 12.64 -32.86
C VAL A 224 38.16 13.13 -34.09
N LEU A 225 38.81 13.19 -35.26
CA LEU A 225 38.15 13.56 -36.51
C LEU A 225 37.08 12.53 -36.93
N LEU A 226 37.33 11.24 -36.67
CA LEU A 226 36.45 10.15 -37.07
C LEU A 226 35.27 9.94 -36.11
N LEU A 227 35.52 9.98 -34.80
CA LEU A 227 34.55 9.62 -33.75
C LEU A 227 33.93 10.85 -33.06
N GLY A 228 34.50 12.04 -33.28
CA GLY A 228 34.07 13.29 -32.65
C GLY A 228 34.60 13.49 -31.23
N PHE A 229 34.37 14.69 -30.67
CA PHE A 229 34.84 15.05 -29.33
C PHE A 229 34.11 14.33 -28.18
N ASN A 230 32.90 13.81 -28.43
CA ASN A 230 32.08 13.17 -27.40
C ASN A 230 32.66 11.83 -26.93
N THR A 231 33.49 11.16 -27.75
CA THR A 231 34.10 9.86 -27.43
C THR A 231 35.54 9.96 -26.91
N PHE A 232 35.95 11.13 -26.40
CA PHE A 232 37.35 11.41 -26.06
C PHE A 232 37.97 10.45 -25.03
N ASP A 233 37.20 9.99 -24.05
CA ASP A 233 37.67 9.01 -23.06
C ASP A 233 38.01 7.66 -23.69
N PHE A 234 37.24 7.23 -24.69
CA PHE A 234 37.52 6.01 -25.43
C PHE A 234 38.71 6.18 -26.38
N ILE A 235 38.81 7.35 -27.05
CA ILE A 235 39.97 7.71 -27.86
C ILE A 235 41.26 7.68 -27.03
N LYS A 236 41.21 8.14 -25.78
CA LYS A 236 42.34 8.10 -24.85
C LYS A 236 42.79 6.67 -24.53
N VAL A 237 41.85 5.73 -24.39
CA VAL A 237 42.15 4.30 -24.21
C VAL A 237 42.77 3.70 -25.48
N LEU A 238 42.21 4.03 -26.66
CA LEU A 238 42.74 3.61 -27.96
C LEU A 238 44.17 4.12 -28.19
N ARG A 239 44.47 5.35 -27.79
CA ARG A 239 45.82 5.93 -27.86
C ARG A 239 46.77 5.27 -26.86
N GLN A 240 46.34 5.13 -25.60
CA GLN A 240 47.19 4.60 -24.53
C GLN A 240 47.58 3.13 -24.75
N HIS A 241 46.70 2.33 -25.34
CA HIS A 241 46.93 0.90 -25.59
C HIS A 241 46.95 0.57 -27.09
N ARG A 242 47.37 1.51 -27.93
CA ARG A 242 47.32 1.46 -29.39
C ARG A 242 47.82 0.15 -29.98
N MET A 243 49.04 -0.26 -29.62
CA MET A 243 49.67 -1.47 -30.16
C MET A 243 49.04 -2.76 -29.62
N MET A 244 48.56 -2.75 -28.38
CA MET A 244 47.87 -3.89 -27.76
C MET A 244 46.53 -4.15 -28.44
N ILE A 245 45.69 -3.11 -28.59
CA ILE A 245 44.37 -3.21 -29.19
C ILE A 245 44.48 -3.61 -30.67
N LEU A 246 45.37 -3.00 -31.43
CA LEU A 246 45.56 -3.29 -32.84
C LEU A 246 45.97 -4.76 -33.07
N TYR A 247 47.07 -5.21 -32.45
CA TYR A 247 47.61 -6.54 -32.72
C TYR A 247 46.81 -7.67 -32.05
N CYS A 248 46.18 -7.45 -30.89
CA CYS A 248 45.28 -8.45 -30.30
C CYS A 248 43.98 -8.59 -31.10
N THR A 249 43.43 -7.49 -31.61
CA THR A 249 42.25 -7.54 -32.50
C THR A 249 42.60 -8.20 -33.84
N LEU A 250 43.75 -7.90 -34.44
CA LEU A 250 44.25 -8.57 -35.66
C LEU A 250 44.53 -10.06 -35.44
N LEU A 251 45.09 -10.43 -34.28
CA LEU A 251 45.35 -11.83 -33.93
C LEU A 251 44.06 -12.62 -33.70
N ALA A 252 43.06 -12.00 -33.05
CA ALA A 252 41.76 -12.62 -32.79
C ALA A 252 40.86 -12.67 -34.04
N SER A 253 41.03 -11.75 -34.99
CA SER A 253 40.27 -11.69 -36.26
C SER A 253 40.93 -12.43 -37.42
N ALA A 254 42.13 -13.01 -37.23
CA ALA A 254 42.84 -13.78 -38.26
C ALA A 254 42.04 -15.03 -38.66
N GLN A 255 41.68 -15.14 -39.96
CA GLN A 255 40.84 -16.22 -40.47
C GLN A 255 41.64 -17.48 -40.88
N SER A 256 42.96 -17.37 -41.01
CA SER A 256 43.83 -18.49 -41.41
C SER A 256 45.02 -18.68 -40.47
N GLU A 257 45.40 -19.94 -40.22
CA GLU A 257 46.50 -20.27 -39.31
C GLU A 257 47.84 -19.67 -39.77
N ALA A 258 48.07 -19.61 -41.09
CA ALA A 258 49.25 -18.98 -41.68
C ALA A 258 49.29 -17.44 -41.44
N GLU A 259 48.13 -16.79 -41.40
CA GLU A 259 48.05 -15.37 -41.06
C GLU A 259 48.28 -15.13 -39.56
N LYS A 260 47.75 -16.01 -38.71
CA LYS A 260 47.96 -16.00 -37.28
C LYS A 260 49.44 -16.16 -36.92
N GLU A 261 50.13 -17.14 -37.51
CA GLU A 261 51.58 -17.33 -37.35
C GLU A 261 52.38 -16.12 -37.84
N ARG A 262 51.98 -15.49 -38.94
CA ARG A 262 52.63 -14.27 -39.45
C ARG A 262 52.46 -13.08 -38.49
N ILE A 263 51.29 -12.93 -37.87
CA ILE A 263 51.01 -11.88 -36.88
C ILE A 263 51.78 -12.16 -35.59
N MET A 264 51.78 -13.41 -35.12
CA MET A 264 52.58 -13.83 -33.97
C MET A 264 54.08 -13.61 -34.19
N GLY A 265 54.61 -13.98 -35.35
CA GLY A 265 56.02 -13.73 -35.70
C GLY A 265 56.38 -12.24 -35.73
N LYS A 266 55.43 -11.36 -36.12
CA LYS A 266 55.61 -9.91 -35.99
C LYS A 266 55.55 -9.43 -34.54
N MET A 267 54.66 -10.01 -33.72
CA MET A 267 54.55 -9.69 -32.30
C MET A 267 55.77 -10.19 -31.51
N GLU A 268 56.38 -11.31 -31.88
CA GLU A 268 57.62 -11.81 -31.25
C GLU A 268 58.85 -10.95 -31.59
N ALA A 269 58.87 -10.31 -32.76
CA ALA A 269 59.97 -9.46 -33.19
C ALA A 269 60.06 -8.14 -32.42
N ASP A 270 58.95 -7.68 -31.82
CA ASP A 270 58.88 -6.44 -31.05
C ASP A 270 58.80 -6.75 -29.54
N PRO A 271 59.72 -6.24 -28.69
CA PRO A 271 59.73 -6.54 -27.27
C PRO A 271 58.47 -6.08 -26.50
N GLU A 272 57.75 -5.06 -26.97
CA GLU A 272 56.50 -4.64 -26.34
C GLU A 272 55.32 -5.55 -26.73
N LEU A 273 55.25 -5.98 -27.99
CA LEU A 273 54.23 -6.92 -28.47
C LEU A 273 54.48 -8.35 -27.98
N SER A 274 55.75 -8.73 -27.85
CA SER A 274 56.19 -10.02 -27.31
C SER A 274 55.75 -10.17 -25.86
N LYS A 275 55.74 -9.07 -25.09
CA LYS A 275 55.17 -9.04 -23.74
C LYS A 275 53.67 -9.34 -23.73
N PHE A 276 52.91 -8.81 -24.69
CA PHE A 276 51.47 -9.10 -24.82
C PHE A 276 51.22 -10.55 -25.27
N LEU A 277 52.03 -11.06 -26.19
CA LEU A 277 51.99 -12.44 -26.66
C LEU A 277 52.36 -13.43 -25.52
N TYR A 278 53.36 -13.09 -24.70
CA TYR A 278 53.72 -13.85 -23.50
C TYR A 278 52.61 -13.80 -22.43
N GLN A 279 51.93 -12.67 -22.25
CA GLN A 279 50.75 -12.56 -21.37
C GLN A 279 49.54 -13.37 -21.87
N LEU A 280 49.44 -13.59 -23.19
CA LEU A 280 48.46 -14.48 -23.79
C LEU A 280 48.83 -15.97 -23.58
N HIS A 281 50.13 -16.33 -23.68
CA HIS A 281 50.65 -17.71 -23.61
C HIS A 281 51.01 -18.26 -22.20
N GLU A 282 51.50 -17.46 -21.24
CA GLU A 282 51.85 -17.96 -19.88
C GLU A 282 50.66 -18.60 -19.17
N THR A 283 49.46 -18.05 -19.40
CA THR A 283 48.22 -18.59 -18.87
C THR A 283 47.63 -19.73 -19.73
N GLU A 284 48.21 -20.07 -20.89
CA GLU A 284 47.86 -21.30 -21.63
C GLU A 284 48.37 -22.58 -20.94
N LYS A 285 49.44 -22.51 -20.14
CA LYS A 285 49.87 -23.66 -19.31
C LYS A 285 48.91 -23.91 -18.14
N GLU A 286 48.36 -22.85 -17.56
CA GLU A 286 47.27 -22.97 -16.60
C GLU A 286 45.97 -23.38 -17.28
N ASP A 287 45.69 -22.90 -18.51
CA ASP A 287 44.52 -23.29 -19.29
C ASP A 287 44.64 -24.71 -19.86
N LEU A 288 45.82 -25.27 -20.12
CA LEU A 288 46.02 -26.70 -20.43
C LEU A 288 45.73 -27.56 -19.19
N ILE A 289 46.13 -27.13 -18.00
CA ILE A 289 45.79 -27.83 -16.75
C ILE A 289 44.31 -27.66 -16.41
N ARG A 290 43.69 -26.54 -16.80
CA ARG A 290 42.26 -26.21 -16.64
C ARG A 290 41.39 -26.82 -17.75
N GLU A 291 41.92 -27.09 -18.94
CA GLU A 291 41.33 -27.85 -20.03
C GLU A 291 41.47 -29.34 -19.78
N GLU A 292 42.60 -29.82 -19.25
CA GLU A 292 42.75 -31.21 -18.80
C GLU A 292 41.86 -31.46 -17.57
N ARG A 293 41.74 -30.48 -16.65
CA ARG A 293 40.75 -30.52 -15.57
C ARG A 293 39.34 -30.42 -16.09
N SER A 294 38.99 -29.48 -16.97
CA SER A 294 37.62 -29.34 -17.48
C SER A 294 37.24 -30.41 -18.51
N ARG A 295 38.21 -31.11 -19.11
CA ARG A 295 38.01 -32.33 -19.91
C ARG A 295 37.90 -33.55 -19.02
N ARG A 296 38.68 -33.64 -17.94
CA ARG A 296 38.42 -34.63 -16.87
C ARG A 296 37.11 -34.36 -16.16
N GLU A 297 36.70 -33.10 -16.03
CA GLU A 297 35.46 -32.66 -15.42
C GLU A 297 34.33 -32.88 -16.39
N ARG A 298 34.43 -32.58 -17.69
CA ARG A 298 33.45 -32.97 -18.73
C ARG A 298 33.37 -34.47 -18.96
N VAL A 299 34.46 -35.23 -18.81
CA VAL A 299 34.42 -36.70 -18.88
C VAL A 299 33.83 -37.26 -17.59
N ARG A 300 34.10 -36.65 -16.43
CA ARG A 300 33.47 -36.98 -15.15
C ARG A 300 32.02 -36.50 -15.09
N GLN A 301 31.66 -35.44 -15.81
CA GLN A 301 30.31 -34.91 -15.98
C GLN A 301 29.55 -35.77 -16.97
N SER A 302 30.17 -36.23 -18.06
CA SER A 302 29.56 -37.21 -18.96
C SER A 302 29.40 -38.58 -18.30
N ARG A 303 30.36 -39.01 -17.45
CA ARG A 303 30.22 -40.24 -16.67
C ARG A 303 29.24 -40.08 -15.52
N MET A 304 29.18 -38.90 -14.89
CA MET A 304 28.14 -38.58 -13.91
C MET A 304 26.78 -38.41 -14.59
N ASP A 305 26.68 -37.91 -15.82
CA ASP A 305 25.43 -37.80 -16.59
C ASP A 305 24.99 -39.19 -17.08
N THR A 306 25.92 -40.08 -17.44
CA THR A 306 25.59 -41.47 -17.83
C THR A 306 25.28 -42.35 -16.60
N ASP A 307 25.97 -42.13 -15.48
CA ASP A 307 25.69 -42.80 -14.19
C ASP A 307 24.46 -42.18 -13.48
N LEU A 308 24.13 -40.89 -13.69
CA LEU A 308 22.88 -40.25 -13.27
C LEU A 308 21.72 -40.73 -14.13
N GLU A 309 21.86 -40.85 -15.45
CA GLU A 309 20.83 -41.43 -16.33
C GLU A 309 20.53 -42.92 -16.04
N THR A 310 21.44 -43.64 -15.38
CA THR A 310 21.22 -45.05 -14.98
C THR A 310 20.94 -45.24 -13.48
N MET A 311 21.14 -44.22 -12.64
CA MET A 311 20.82 -44.26 -11.20
C MET A 311 19.67 -43.31 -10.78
N ASP A 312 19.11 -42.50 -11.69
CA ASP A 312 17.91 -41.66 -11.45
C ASP A 312 16.57 -42.42 -11.53
N LEU A 313 16.59 -43.73 -11.27
CA LEU A 313 15.38 -44.47 -10.98
C LEU A 313 15.01 -44.48 -9.48
N ASP A 314 15.76 -43.82 -8.58
CA ASP A 314 15.46 -44.02 -7.14
C ASP A 314 15.69 -42.90 -6.11
N GLN A 315 15.94 -41.61 -6.46
CA GLN A 315 15.77 -40.50 -5.48
C GLN A 315 15.83 -39.08 -6.11
N GLY A 316 14.67 -38.41 -6.19
CA GLY A 316 14.44 -37.19 -6.99
C GLY A 316 14.83 -35.83 -6.39
N GLY A 317 15.61 -35.09 -7.18
CA GLY A 317 15.74 -33.63 -7.10
C GLY A 317 15.58 -33.02 -8.49
N GLU A 318 14.37 -32.56 -8.84
CA GLU A 318 14.01 -32.03 -10.15
C GLU A 318 14.57 -30.61 -10.39
N ALA A 319 15.21 -30.39 -11.54
CA ALA A 319 15.39 -29.06 -12.11
C ALA A 319 14.02 -28.56 -12.61
N LEU A 320 13.57 -27.38 -12.14
CA LEU A 320 12.27 -26.81 -12.45
C LEU A 320 12.11 -26.54 -13.97
N ALA A 321 10.95 -26.92 -14.52
CA ALA A 321 10.55 -26.66 -15.90
C ALA A 321 10.53 -25.15 -16.26
N PRO A 322 10.65 -24.77 -17.55
CA PRO A 322 10.62 -23.36 -17.97
C PRO A 322 9.30 -22.69 -17.57
N ARG A 323 9.40 -21.47 -17.01
CA ARG A 323 8.28 -20.70 -16.45
C ARG A 323 7.66 -19.80 -17.52
N GLN A 324 6.33 -19.75 -17.62
CA GLN A 324 5.63 -18.87 -18.54
C GLN A 324 5.12 -17.62 -17.81
N VAL A 325 5.22 -16.46 -18.45
CA VAL A 325 4.61 -15.22 -17.97
C VAL A 325 3.17 -15.18 -18.45
N LEU A 326 2.24 -14.99 -17.52
CA LEU A 326 0.81 -14.88 -17.78
C LEU A 326 0.40 -13.40 -17.81
N ASP A 327 -0.74 -13.10 -18.43
CA ASP A 327 -1.42 -11.83 -18.19
C ASP A 327 -2.39 -12.01 -17.02
N LEU A 328 -2.13 -11.33 -15.90
CA LEU A 328 -3.00 -11.43 -14.73
C LEU A 328 -4.30 -10.66 -14.93
N GLU A 329 -4.31 -9.57 -15.71
CA GLU A 329 -5.51 -8.74 -15.91
C GLU A 329 -6.59 -9.51 -16.67
N ASP A 330 -6.21 -10.28 -17.68
CA ASP A 330 -7.11 -11.15 -18.45
C ASP A 330 -7.76 -12.26 -17.60
N LEU A 331 -7.11 -12.65 -16.50
CA LEU A 331 -7.58 -13.71 -15.60
C LEU A 331 -8.48 -13.17 -14.47
N VAL A 332 -8.59 -11.85 -14.31
CA VAL A 332 -9.39 -11.21 -13.26
C VAL A 332 -10.85 -11.12 -13.68
N PHE A 333 -11.76 -11.42 -12.76
CA PHE A 333 -13.19 -11.15 -12.94
C PHE A 333 -13.47 -9.67 -12.70
N THR A 334 -13.50 -8.85 -13.75
CA THR A 334 -13.69 -7.38 -13.67
C THR A 334 -14.98 -6.94 -12.95
N GLN A 335 -15.98 -7.82 -12.90
CA GLN A 335 -17.26 -7.60 -12.21
C GLN A 335 -17.16 -7.78 -10.69
N GLY A 336 -16.07 -8.36 -10.17
CA GLY A 336 -15.84 -8.53 -8.74
C GLY A 336 -16.93 -9.35 -8.06
N SER A 337 -17.52 -8.80 -6.99
CA SER A 337 -18.64 -9.39 -6.25
C SER A 337 -19.92 -9.60 -7.07
N HIS A 338 -20.02 -8.96 -8.23
CA HIS A 338 -21.15 -9.09 -9.15
C HIS A 338 -20.92 -10.17 -10.23
N PHE A 339 -19.80 -10.89 -10.19
CA PHE A 339 -19.51 -11.94 -11.16
C PHE A 339 -20.49 -13.11 -11.05
N MET A 340 -21.23 -13.37 -12.12
CA MET A 340 -22.22 -14.46 -12.18
C MET A 340 -21.67 -15.65 -12.95
N ALA A 341 -21.05 -16.60 -12.25
CA ALA A 341 -20.48 -17.81 -12.88
C ALA A 341 -21.57 -18.74 -13.47
N ASN A 342 -22.79 -18.74 -12.91
CA ASN A 342 -23.88 -19.61 -13.36
C ASN A 342 -24.63 -18.99 -14.54
N LYS A 343 -24.79 -19.73 -15.64
CA LYS A 343 -25.51 -19.24 -16.84
C LYS A 343 -27.03 -19.31 -16.73
N ARG A 344 -27.56 -20.09 -15.78
CA ARG A 344 -29.00 -20.34 -15.60
C ARG A 344 -29.39 -20.20 -14.13
N CYS A 345 -30.62 -19.74 -13.90
CA CYS A 345 -31.24 -19.62 -12.58
C CYS A 345 -32.56 -20.40 -12.59
N GLN A 346 -32.66 -21.42 -11.75
CA GLN A 346 -33.86 -22.22 -11.53
C GLN A 346 -34.64 -21.66 -10.35
N LEU A 347 -35.93 -21.36 -10.55
CA LEU A 347 -36.76 -20.81 -9.49
C LEU A 347 -37.47 -21.91 -8.70
N PRO A 348 -37.74 -21.70 -7.40
CA PRO A 348 -38.54 -22.62 -6.60
C PRO A 348 -39.94 -22.86 -7.16
N ASP A 349 -40.53 -24.01 -6.87
CA ASP A 349 -41.89 -24.35 -7.28
C ASP A 349 -42.91 -23.32 -6.76
N GLY A 350 -43.87 -22.95 -7.62
CA GLY A 350 -44.85 -21.91 -7.33
C GLY A 350 -44.37 -20.48 -7.62
N SER A 351 -43.12 -20.31 -8.05
CA SER A 351 -42.66 -19.01 -8.57
C SER A 351 -43.37 -18.68 -9.88
N PHE A 352 -43.75 -17.42 -10.06
CA PHE A 352 -44.40 -16.95 -11.28
C PHE A 352 -43.89 -15.57 -11.68
N ARG A 353 -44.02 -15.25 -12.97
CA ARG A 353 -43.63 -13.96 -13.52
C ARG A 353 -44.86 -13.20 -14.00
N ARG A 354 -44.93 -11.90 -13.73
CA ARG A 354 -46.00 -11.01 -14.19
C ARG A 354 -45.38 -9.83 -14.90
N GLN A 355 -45.68 -9.68 -16.19
CA GLN A 355 -45.28 -8.51 -16.94
C GLN A 355 -46.25 -7.37 -16.66
N ARG A 356 -45.72 -6.20 -16.31
CA ARG A 356 -46.48 -4.96 -16.11
C ARG A 356 -45.96 -3.86 -17.02
N LYS A 357 -46.63 -2.70 -17.02
CA LYS A 357 -46.24 -1.58 -17.87
C LYS A 357 -44.93 -0.97 -17.36
N GLY A 358 -43.84 -1.23 -18.08
CA GLY A 358 -42.52 -0.66 -17.78
C GLY A 358 -41.65 -1.46 -16.80
N TYR A 359 -42.14 -2.59 -16.29
CA TYR A 359 -41.38 -3.49 -15.42
C TYR A 359 -41.92 -4.93 -15.43
N GLU A 360 -41.07 -5.89 -15.08
CA GLU A 360 -41.42 -7.30 -14.86
C GLU A 360 -41.34 -7.61 -13.37
N GLU A 361 -42.38 -8.25 -12.82
CA GLU A 361 -42.35 -8.78 -11.45
C GLU A 361 -42.11 -10.29 -11.45
N VAL A 362 -41.14 -10.76 -10.67
CA VAL A 362 -40.94 -12.17 -10.39
C VAL A 362 -41.25 -12.41 -8.91
N HIS A 363 -42.21 -13.30 -8.65
CA HIS A 363 -42.64 -13.66 -7.31
C HIS A 363 -42.11 -15.05 -6.97
N VAL A 364 -41.39 -15.16 -5.84
CA VAL A 364 -40.89 -16.42 -5.29
C VAL A 364 -41.58 -16.63 -3.93
N PRO A 365 -42.39 -17.69 -3.78
CA PRO A 365 -43.18 -17.90 -2.58
C PRO A 365 -42.30 -18.26 -1.38
N ALA A 366 -42.82 -17.99 -0.19
CA ALA A 366 -42.18 -18.41 1.05
C ALA A 366 -42.02 -19.94 1.12
N LEU A 367 -40.78 -20.41 1.30
CA LEU A 367 -40.48 -21.83 1.45
C LEU A 367 -41.10 -22.38 2.73
N LYS A 368 -41.71 -23.57 2.63
CA LYS A 368 -42.24 -24.27 3.80
C LYS A 368 -41.08 -24.78 4.66
N PRO A 369 -41.11 -24.55 5.99
CA PRO A 369 -40.10 -25.12 6.88
C PRO A 369 -40.05 -26.63 6.73
N LYS A 370 -38.84 -27.20 6.67
CA LYS A 370 -38.68 -28.67 6.69
C LYS A 370 -39.32 -29.26 7.95
N PRO A 371 -40.00 -30.40 7.90
CA PRO A 371 -40.49 -31.06 9.11
C PRO A 371 -39.31 -31.49 9.99
N PHE A 372 -39.53 -31.59 11.31
CA PHE A 372 -38.53 -32.14 12.23
C PHE A 372 -38.25 -33.61 11.89
N GLY A 373 -36.99 -34.03 11.95
CA GLY A 373 -36.63 -35.44 11.88
C GLY A 373 -37.18 -36.22 13.08
N SER A 374 -37.28 -37.54 12.96
CA SER A 374 -37.85 -38.43 13.99
C SER A 374 -37.15 -38.33 15.36
N GLU A 375 -35.85 -38.01 15.38
CA GLU A 375 -35.04 -37.82 16.60
C GLU A 375 -34.64 -36.35 16.84
N GLU A 376 -35.13 -35.42 16.01
CA GLU A 376 -34.74 -34.01 16.07
C GLU A 376 -35.63 -33.25 17.05
N GLN A 377 -35.04 -32.70 18.11
CA GLN A 377 -35.74 -31.86 19.10
C GLN A 377 -34.92 -30.61 19.40
N LEU A 378 -35.61 -29.54 19.80
CA LEU A 378 -34.94 -28.33 20.30
C LEU A 378 -34.27 -28.64 21.64
N LEU A 379 -32.99 -28.30 21.77
CA LEU A 379 -32.22 -28.58 22.98
C LEU A 379 -32.49 -27.50 24.04
N PRO A 380 -32.98 -27.86 25.25
CA PRO A 380 -33.03 -26.93 26.37
C PRO A 380 -31.62 -26.51 26.81
N VAL A 381 -31.46 -25.25 27.22
CA VAL A 381 -30.17 -24.72 27.69
C VAL A 381 -29.63 -25.50 28.89
N GLU A 382 -30.52 -26.05 29.72
CA GLU A 382 -30.18 -26.90 30.88
C GLU A 382 -29.39 -28.18 30.51
N LYS A 383 -29.52 -28.66 29.27
CA LYS A 383 -28.80 -29.85 28.79
C LYS A 383 -27.40 -29.52 28.25
N LEU A 384 -27.05 -28.24 28.11
CA LEU A 384 -25.70 -27.85 27.72
C LEU A 384 -24.71 -28.10 28.88
N PRO A 385 -23.40 -28.25 28.59
CA PRO A 385 -22.39 -28.30 29.62
C PRO A 385 -22.50 -27.11 30.58
N LYS A 386 -22.37 -27.36 31.90
CA LYS A 386 -22.62 -26.35 32.95
C LYS A 386 -21.83 -25.06 32.73
N TYR A 387 -20.58 -25.16 32.27
CA TYR A 387 -19.72 -24.01 32.01
C TYR A 387 -20.21 -23.11 30.86
N ALA A 388 -21.07 -23.61 29.97
CA ALA A 388 -21.55 -22.87 28.81
C ALA A 388 -22.92 -22.20 29.06
N GLN A 389 -23.67 -22.66 30.07
CA GLN A 389 -25.06 -22.23 30.30
C GLN A 389 -25.17 -20.73 30.60
N ALA A 390 -24.21 -20.15 31.33
CA ALA A 390 -24.25 -18.73 31.68
C ALA A 390 -24.13 -17.78 30.47
N GLY A 391 -23.62 -18.26 29.31
CA GLY A 391 -23.58 -17.48 28.07
C GLY A 391 -24.94 -17.37 27.36
N PHE A 392 -25.92 -18.17 27.80
CA PHE A 392 -27.27 -18.26 27.25
C PHE A 392 -28.33 -17.74 28.23
N GLU A 393 -27.97 -16.83 29.13
CA GLU A 393 -28.93 -16.17 30.01
C GLU A 393 -30.08 -15.52 29.20
N GLY A 394 -31.32 -15.76 29.63
CA GLY A 394 -32.53 -15.33 28.93
C GLY A 394 -33.03 -16.28 27.83
N PHE A 395 -32.30 -17.36 27.50
CA PHE A 395 -32.71 -18.37 26.53
C PHE A 395 -33.26 -19.63 27.22
N LYS A 396 -34.43 -20.11 26.81
CA LYS A 396 -35.00 -21.38 27.30
C LYS A 396 -34.49 -22.58 26.51
N THR A 397 -34.45 -22.45 25.19
CA THR A 397 -34.06 -23.51 24.26
C THR A 397 -33.19 -22.92 23.15
N LEU A 398 -32.26 -23.72 22.62
CA LEU A 398 -31.57 -23.42 21.38
C LEU A 398 -32.53 -23.51 20.19
N ASN A 399 -32.23 -22.78 19.12
CA ASN A 399 -33.00 -22.91 17.88
C ASN A 399 -32.66 -24.24 17.17
N ARG A 400 -33.38 -24.54 16.08
CA ARG A 400 -33.24 -25.81 15.38
C ARG A 400 -31.82 -26.05 14.84
N ILE A 401 -31.24 -25.04 14.19
CA ILE A 401 -29.88 -25.11 13.65
C ILE A 401 -28.89 -25.34 14.79
N GLN A 402 -28.90 -24.46 15.81
CA GLN A 402 -28.05 -24.54 17.00
C GLN A 402 -28.15 -25.91 17.69
N SER A 403 -29.36 -26.48 17.81
CA SER A 403 -29.60 -27.80 18.42
C SER A 403 -29.02 -28.96 17.62
N LYS A 404 -28.77 -28.81 16.31
CA LYS A 404 -28.17 -29.85 15.49
C LYS A 404 -26.64 -29.87 15.58
N LEU A 405 -26.03 -28.72 15.79
CA LEU A 405 -24.56 -28.52 15.80
C LEU A 405 -23.95 -28.30 17.19
N TYR A 406 -24.74 -28.21 18.27
CA TYR A 406 -24.16 -27.98 19.61
C TYR A 406 -23.09 -29.03 19.97
N ARG A 407 -23.24 -30.29 19.56
CA ARG A 407 -22.23 -31.34 19.78
C ARG A 407 -20.93 -31.02 19.06
N ALA A 408 -20.99 -30.69 17.77
CA ALA A 408 -19.81 -30.32 17.00
C ALA A 408 -19.17 -29.01 17.55
N ALA A 409 -19.98 -28.04 17.95
CA ALA A 409 -19.51 -26.76 18.47
C ALA A 409 -18.87 -26.86 19.87
N LEU A 410 -19.50 -27.58 20.81
CA LEU A 410 -19.11 -27.64 22.23
C LEU A 410 -18.34 -28.90 22.63
N GLU A 411 -18.51 -30.02 21.94
CA GLU A 411 -17.92 -31.32 22.34
C GLU A 411 -16.70 -31.71 21.49
N THR A 412 -16.51 -31.11 20.32
CA THR A 412 -15.36 -31.38 19.41
C THR A 412 -14.55 -30.14 19.09
N ASP A 413 -13.25 -30.32 18.78
CA ASP A 413 -12.34 -29.26 18.32
C ASP A 413 -12.21 -29.18 16.79
N GLU A 414 -13.00 -29.97 16.05
CA GLU A 414 -13.03 -29.95 14.59
C GLU A 414 -13.33 -28.54 14.06
N ASN A 415 -12.70 -28.18 12.95
CA ASN A 415 -13.03 -26.98 12.18
C ASN A 415 -14.47 -27.09 11.68
N LEU A 416 -15.19 -25.97 11.67
CA LEU A 416 -16.60 -25.96 11.30
C LEU A 416 -16.86 -25.00 10.14
N LEU A 417 -17.72 -25.41 9.21
CA LEU A 417 -18.36 -24.52 8.25
C LEU A 417 -19.88 -24.64 8.40
N LEU A 418 -20.52 -23.54 8.81
CA LEU A 418 -21.97 -23.42 8.87
C LEU A 418 -22.47 -22.56 7.72
N CYS A 419 -23.14 -23.17 6.74
CA CYS A 419 -23.91 -22.49 5.72
C CYS A 419 -25.38 -22.45 6.14
N ALA A 420 -25.87 -21.28 6.52
CA ALA A 420 -27.25 -21.09 6.98
C ALA A 420 -27.82 -19.73 6.53
N PRO A 421 -29.15 -19.61 6.33
CA PRO A 421 -29.76 -18.36 5.90
C PRO A 421 -29.53 -17.22 6.90
N THR A 422 -29.52 -15.98 6.41
CA THR A 422 -29.41 -14.78 7.26
C THR A 422 -30.53 -14.76 8.30
N GLY A 423 -30.19 -14.42 9.54
CA GLY A 423 -31.12 -14.44 10.67
C GLY A 423 -31.32 -15.81 11.34
N ALA A 424 -30.74 -16.89 10.82
CA ALA A 424 -30.89 -18.23 11.40
C ALA A 424 -30.10 -18.48 12.71
N GLY A 425 -29.48 -17.43 13.27
CA GLY A 425 -28.82 -17.48 14.58
C GLY A 425 -27.38 -18.00 14.56
N LYS A 426 -26.63 -17.72 13.48
CA LYS A 426 -25.20 -18.08 13.31
C LYS A 426 -24.31 -17.57 14.45
N THR A 427 -24.60 -16.37 14.97
CA THR A 427 -23.89 -15.74 16.10
C THR A 427 -23.87 -16.60 17.38
N ASN A 428 -24.96 -17.30 17.70
CA ASN A 428 -24.99 -18.18 18.88
C ASN A 428 -24.15 -19.45 18.67
N VAL A 429 -23.93 -19.86 17.42
CA VAL A 429 -23.03 -20.97 17.08
C VAL A 429 -21.59 -20.55 17.31
N ALA A 430 -21.21 -19.36 16.85
CA ALA A 430 -19.93 -18.76 17.20
C ALA A 430 -19.73 -18.69 18.72
N LEU A 431 -20.76 -18.24 19.46
CA LEU A 431 -20.70 -18.20 20.92
C LEU A 431 -20.47 -19.59 21.55
N MET A 432 -21.10 -20.65 21.02
CA MET A 432 -20.84 -22.02 21.49
C MET A 432 -19.38 -22.43 21.28
N CYS A 433 -18.79 -22.10 20.12
CA CYS A 433 -17.37 -22.35 19.86
C CYS A 433 -16.46 -21.55 20.80
N MET A 434 -16.81 -20.27 21.07
CA MET A 434 -16.08 -19.44 22.05
C MET A 434 -16.15 -20.03 23.45
N LEU A 435 -17.34 -20.45 23.89
CA LEU A 435 -17.55 -21.05 25.20
C LEU A 435 -16.78 -22.36 25.36
N ARG A 436 -16.67 -23.16 24.30
CA ARG A 436 -15.80 -24.36 24.32
C ARG A 436 -14.36 -23.98 24.62
N GLU A 437 -13.82 -22.99 23.90
CA GLU A 437 -12.43 -22.57 24.09
C GLU A 437 -12.22 -21.99 25.49
N ILE A 438 -13.11 -21.11 25.96
CA ILE A 438 -13.11 -20.59 27.33
C ILE A 438 -13.16 -21.74 28.35
N GLY A 439 -13.97 -22.76 28.07
CA GLY A 439 -14.16 -23.96 28.90
C GLY A 439 -12.88 -24.77 29.13
N LYS A 440 -11.90 -24.70 28.22
CA LYS A 440 -10.60 -25.39 28.37
C LYS A 440 -9.70 -24.75 29.41
N HIS A 441 -9.93 -23.48 29.74
CA HIS A 441 -9.07 -22.69 30.63
C HIS A 441 -9.74 -22.40 31.98
N ILE A 442 -10.71 -23.23 32.38
CA ILE A 442 -11.37 -23.14 33.68
C ILE A 442 -10.50 -23.84 34.73
N ASN A 443 -10.07 -23.08 35.73
CA ASN A 443 -9.36 -23.60 36.89
C ASN A 443 -10.31 -24.42 37.80
N PRO A 444 -9.77 -25.33 38.64
CA PRO A 444 -10.57 -26.11 39.59
C PRO A 444 -11.37 -25.27 40.59
N ASP A 445 -10.98 -24.02 40.83
CA ASP A 445 -11.66 -23.05 41.70
C ASP A 445 -12.81 -22.31 41.01
N GLY A 446 -13.04 -22.55 39.71
CA GLY A 446 -14.08 -21.93 38.90
C GLY A 446 -13.68 -20.61 38.23
N THR A 447 -12.44 -20.14 38.44
CA THR A 447 -11.91 -18.97 37.72
C THR A 447 -11.42 -19.34 36.32
N ILE A 448 -11.39 -18.38 35.38
CA ILE A 448 -10.88 -18.60 34.02
C ILE A 448 -9.47 -18.03 33.92
N ASN A 449 -8.54 -18.81 33.37
CA ASN A 449 -7.19 -18.34 33.06
C ASN A 449 -7.20 -17.54 31.75
N VAL A 450 -7.43 -16.24 31.88
CA VAL A 450 -7.63 -15.30 30.77
C VAL A 450 -6.36 -14.97 29.97
N ASP A 451 -5.18 -15.33 30.46
CA ASP A 451 -3.89 -15.01 29.80
C ASP A 451 -3.43 -16.11 28.83
N ASN A 452 -4.03 -17.30 28.89
CA ASN A 452 -3.59 -18.47 28.14
C ASN A 452 -4.16 -18.58 26.72
N PHE A 453 -5.16 -17.77 26.37
CA PHE A 453 -5.84 -17.89 25.09
C PHE A 453 -6.34 -16.54 24.56
N LYS A 454 -6.46 -16.47 23.24
CA LYS A 454 -7.16 -15.40 22.52
C LYS A 454 -8.07 -15.99 21.45
N ILE A 455 -9.19 -15.31 21.23
CA ILE A 455 -10.19 -15.64 20.23
C ILE A 455 -10.34 -14.45 19.28
N ILE A 456 -10.24 -14.71 17.98
CA ILE A 456 -10.39 -13.69 16.96
C ILE A 456 -11.74 -13.86 16.28
N TYR A 457 -12.58 -12.84 16.31
CA TYR A 457 -13.84 -12.78 15.58
C TYR A 457 -13.71 -11.79 14.42
N ILE A 458 -13.70 -12.31 13.21
CA ILE A 458 -13.57 -11.51 11.99
C ILE A 458 -14.97 -11.29 11.41
N ALA A 459 -15.39 -10.04 11.33
CA ALA A 459 -16.66 -9.63 10.74
C ALA A 459 -16.42 -8.70 9.53
N PRO A 460 -17.23 -8.78 8.47
CA PRO A 460 -17.00 -8.05 7.21
C PRO A 460 -17.11 -6.52 7.38
N MET A 461 -17.95 -6.05 8.30
CA MET A 461 -18.32 -4.64 8.41
C MET A 461 -18.06 -4.09 9.80
N ARG A 462 -17.61 -2.84 9.89
CA ARG A 462 -17.33 -2.17 11.16
C ARG A 462 -18.56 -2.02 12.07
N SER A 463 -19.71 -1.69 11.50
CA SER A 463 -20.96 -1.60 12.26
C SER A 463 -21.33 -2.93 12.92
N LEU A 464 -21.10 -4.04 12.21
CA LEU A 464 -21.30 -5.38 12.75
C LEU A 464 -20.27 -5.70 13.84
N VAL A 465 -19.00 -5.30 13.68
CA VAL A 465 -17.98 -5.42 14.75
C VAL A 465 -18.47 -4.74 16.04
N GLN A 466 -18.98 -3.52 15.96
CA GLN A 466 -19.47 -2.76 17.11
C GLN A 466 -20.69 -3.42 17.79
N GLU A 467 -21.65 -3.88 16.99
CA GLU A 467 -22.79 -4.65 17.50
C GLU A 467 -22.33 -5.90 18.26
N MET A 468 -21.36 -6.62 17.70
CA MET A 468 -20.88 -7.89 18.24
C MET A 468 -20.03 -7.72 19.49
N VAL A 469 -19.24 -6.64 19.59
CA VAL A 469 -18.55 -6.29 20.84
C VAL A 469 -19.55 -6.03 21.97
N GLY A 470 -20.61 -5.26 21.70
CA GLY A 470 -21.67 -5.01 22.69
C GLY A 470 -22.45 -6.28 23.07
N SER A 471 -22.73 -7.15 22.09
CA SER A 471 -23.46 -8.41 22.29
C SER A 471 -22.64 -9.43 23.08
N PHE A 472 -21.40 -9.73 22.64
CA PHE A 472 -20.52 -10.67 23.32
C PHE A 472 -20.05 -10.13 24.67
N GLY A 473 -19.79 -8.83 24.79
CA GLY A 473 -19.44 -8.21 26.07
C GLY A 473 -20.52 -8.41 27.13
N LYS A 474 -21.81 -8.25 26.77
CA LYS A 474 -22.93 -8.53 27.70
C LYS A 474 -23.04 -10.02 28.03
N ARG A 475 -22.94 -10.91 27.03
CA ARG A 475 -23.11 -12.36 27.21
C ARG A 475 -21.97 -13.02 27.97
N LEU A 476 -20.77 -12.47 27.89
CA LEU A 476 -19.56 -13.04 28.48
C LEU A 476 -19.08 -12.31 29.74
N ALA A 477 -19.79 -11.26 30.17
CA ALA A 477 -19.50 -10.51 31.38
C ALA A 477 -19.47 -11.41 32.63
N THR A 478 -20.32 -12.43 32.69
CA THR A 478 -20.38 -13.41 33.79
C THR A 478 -19.11 -14.24 33.95
N TYR A 479 -18.30 -14.34 32.90
CA TYR A 479 -17.03 -15.07 32.88
C TYR A 479 -15.81 -14.17 33.14
N GLY A 480 -16.00 -12.86 33.32
CA GLY A 480 -14.88 -11.90 33.45
C GLY A 480 -14.04 -11.76 32.17
N ILE A 481 -14.61 -12.10 31.01
CA ILE A 481 -13.93 -12.03 29.70
C ILE A 481 -14.05 -10.63 29.12
N THR A 482 -12.92 -10.08 28.68
CA THR A 482 -12.86 -8.78 28.03
C THR A 482 -13.00 -8.95 26.51
N VAL A 483 -13.97 -8.21 25.93
CA VAL A 483 -14.23 -8.16 24.48
C VAL A 483 -13.95 -6.75 23.99
N ALA A 484 -13.12 -6.59 22.97
CA ALA A 484 -12.79 -5.27 22.42
C ALA A 484 -12.82 -5.24 20.89
N GLU A 485 -13.12 -4.05 20.36
CA GLU A 485 -13.05 -3.74 18.93
C GLU A 485 -11.60 -3.45 18.54
N LEU A 486 -11.17 -3.98 17.40
CA LEU A 486 -9.91 -3.59 16.76
C LEU A 486 -10.22 -3.18 15.31
N THR A 487 -10.27 -1.87 15.05
CA THR A 487 -10.62 -1.29 13.74
C THR A 487 -9.64 -0.19 13.33
N GLY A 488 -9.86 0.44 12.16
CA GLY A 488 -8.99 1.49 11.63
C GLY A 488 -8.80 2.69 12.59
N ASP A 489 -9.90 3.14 13.21
CA ASP A 489 -9.94 4.34 14.07
C ASP A 489 -9.61 4.04 15.54
N HIS A 490 -9.80 2.79 15.98
CA HIS A 490 -9.51 2.35 17.34
C HIS A 490 -8.33 1.38 17.32
N GLN A 491 -7.14 1.93 17.59
CA GLN A 491 -5.92 1.13 17.75
C GLN A 491 -5.78 0.82 19.23
N LEU A 492 -6.02 -0.43 19.61
CA LEU A 492 -5.74 -0.88 20.97
C LEU A 492 -4.24 -0.81 21.22
N HIS A 493 -3.86 -0.27 22.36
CA HIS A 493 -2.47 -0.32 22.81
C HIS A 493 -2.08 -1.77 23.10
N LYS A 494 -0.77 -2.07 23.05
CA LYS A 494 -0.24 -3.41 23.29
C LYS A 494 -0.72 -4.01 24.62
N GLU A 495 -0.87 -3.17 25.65
CA GLU A 495 -1.39 -3.55 26.96
C GLU A 495 -2.88 -3.91 26.92
N GLU A 496 -3.69 -3.16 26.18
CA GLU A 496 -5.12 -3.43 26.00
C GLU A 496 -5.36 -4.71 25.18
N ILE A 497 -4.54 -4.95 24.15
CA ILE A 497 -4.56 -6.21 23.38
C ILE A 497 -4.19 -7.38 24.29
N SER A 498 -3.20 -7.21 25.17
CA SER A 498 -2.81 -8.24 26.14
C SER A 498 -3.97 -8.57 27.07
N ALA A 499 -4.64 -7.55 27.62
CA ALA A 499 -5.77 -7.68 28.53
C ALA A 499 -7.07 -8.20 27.89
N THR A 500 -7.19 -8.13 26.55
CA THR A 500 -8.37 -8.55 25.80
C THR A 500 -8.26 -10.02 25.36
N GLN A 501 -9.29 -10.82 25.64
CA GLN A 501 -9.34 -12.24 25.23
C GLN A 501 -10.05 -12.41 23.89
N ILE A 502 -11.14 -11.67 23.66
CA ILE A 502 -11.90 -11.73 22.41
C ILE A 502 -11.73 -10.44 21.65
N ILE A 503 -11.04 -10.53 20.51
CA ILE A 503 -10.80 -9.41 19.62
C ILE A 503 -11.78 -9.51 18.46
N VAL A 504 -12.63 -8.50 18.29
CA VAL A 504 -13.56 -8.40 17.17
C VAL A 504 -13.03 -7.37 16.18
N CYS A 505 -12.78 -7.78 14.93
CA CYS A 505 -12.11 -6.94 13.94
C CYS A 505 -12.60 -7.19 12.51
N THR A 506 -12.20 -6.33 11.57
CA THR A 506 -12.40 -6.58 10.13
C THR A 506 -11.26 -7.43 9.55
N PRO A 507 -11.46 -8.11 8.41
CA PRO A 507 -10.41 -8.90 7.76
C PRO A 507 -9.14 -8.09 7.51
N GLU A 508 -9.27 -6.87 6.98
CA GLU A 508 -8.15 -5.99 6.62
C GLU A 508 -7.34 -5.60 7.86
N LYS A 509 -8.04 -5.33 8.96
CA LYS A 509 -7.38 -4.93 10.20
C LYS A 509 -6.56 -6.08 10.75
N TRP A 510 -7.11 -7.29 10.79
CA TRP A 510 -6.40 -8.48 11.24
C TRP A 510 -5.22 -8.82 10.31
N ASP A 511 -5.38 -8.66 9.00
CA ASP A 511 -4.33 -8.89 8.03
C ASP A 511 -3.16 -7.91 8.23
N ILE A 512 -3.44 -6.61 8.41
CA ILE A 512 -2.41 -5.60 8.70
C ILE A 512 -1.65 -5.92 9.99
N ILE A 513 -2.35 -6.33 11.04
CA ILE A 513 -1.74 -6.70 12.33
C ILE A 513 -0.82 -7.91 12.19
N THR A 514 -1.30 -8.95 11.52
CA THR A 514 -0.49 -10.17 11.30
C THR A 514 0.70 -9.92 10.37
N ARG A 515 0.64 -8.91 9.48
CA ARG A 515 1.76 -8.45 8.64
C ARG A 515 2.86 -7.69 9.39
N LYS A 516 2.54 -6.99 10.49
CA LYS A 516 3.49 -6.06 11.15
C LYS A 516 4.57 -6.74 12.01
N GLY A 517 4.57 -8.06 12.16
CA GLY A 517 5.69 -8.86 12.68
C GLY A 517 6.09 -8.68 14.16
N GLY A 518 5.90 -7.49 14.75
CA GLY A 518 6.22 -7.19 16.16
C GLY A 518 5.26 -7.82 17.18
N GLU A 519 4.13 -8.35 16.71
CA GLU A 519 3.04 -8.88 17.54
C GLU A 519 2.96 -10.42 17.58
N ARG A 520 4.02 -11.13 17.12
CA ARG A 520 4.10 -12.61 17.14
C ARG A 520 3.82 -13.24 18.52
N THR A 521 4.00 -12.47 19.60
CA THR A 521 3.68 -12.91 20.97
C THR A 521 2.19 -13.18 21.20
N TYR A 522 1.28 -12.45 20.54
CA TYR A 522 -0.16 -12.64 20.71
C TYR A 522 -0.75 -13.66 19.76
N THR A 523 -0.19 -13.78 18.55
CA THR A 523 -0.67 -14.75 17.55
C THR A 523 -0.47 -16.20 18.02
N GLN A 524 0.53 -16.47 18.86
CA GLN A 524 0.73 -17.78 19.48
C GLN A 524 -0.34 -18.13 20.52
N LEU A 525 -1.00 -17.13 21.12
CA LEU A 525 -2.11 -17.36 22.07
C LEU A 525 -3.45 -17.59 21.37
N VAL A 526 -3.53 -17.34 20.06
CA VAL A 526 -4.78 -17.52 19.32
C VAL A 526 -5.08 -19.02 19.21
N ARG A 527 -6.25 -19.43 19.73
CA ARG A 527 -6.72 -20.83 19.67
C ARG A 527 -7.97 -21.01 18.83
N LEU A 528 -8.68 -19.91 18.53
CA LEU A 528 -9.93 -19.92 17.78
C LEU A 528 -10.01 -18.68 16.88
N ILE A 529 -10.27 -18.89 15.58
CA ILE A 529 -10.58 -17.84 14.61
C ILE A 529 -11.97 -18.12 14.04
N ILE A 530 -12.86 -17.14 14.17
CA ILE A 530 -14.22 -17.18 13.61
C ILE A 530 -14.28 -16.20 12.45
N LEU A 531 -14.68 -16.71 11.29
CA LEU A 531 -14.83 -15.98 10.03
C LEU A 531 -16.34 -15.83 9.77
N ASP A 532 -16.88 -14.69 10.20
CA ASP A 532 -18.29 -14.37 9.96
C ASP A 532 -18.50 -13.90 8.52
N GLU A 533 -19.61 -14.30 7.93
CA GLU A 533 -19.96 -14.05 6.53
C GLU A 533 -18.84 -14.39 5.53
N ILE A 534 -18.24 -15.59 5.66
CA ILE A 534 -17.07 -16.04 4.86
C ILE A 534 -17.31 -16.04 3.34
N HIS A 535 -18.56 -16.01 2.87
CA HIS A 535 -18.84 -15.78 1.44
C HIS A 535 -18.40 -14.41 0.92
N LEU A 536 -17.91 -13.52 1.79
CA LEU A 536 -17.06 -12.38 1.41
C LEU A 536 -15.88 -12.80 0.52
N LEU A 537 -15.49 -14.08 0.50
CA LEU A 537 -14.55 -14.65 -0.49
C LEU A 537 -14.88 -14.28 -1.93
N HIS A 538 -16.17 -14.11 -2.27
CA HIS A 538 -16.61 -13.73 -3.61
C HIS A 538 -16.45 -12.24 -3.93
N ASP A 539 -16.21 -11.42 -2.91
CA ASP A 539 -16.08 -9.97 -3.03
C ASP A 539 -14.64 -9.55 -3.39
N ASP A 540 -14.46 -8.29 -3.81
CA ASP A 540 -13.13 -7.72 -4.09
C ASP A 540 -12.23 -7.72 -2.85
N ARG A 541 -12.84 -7.81 -1.65
CA ARG A 541 -12.16 -7.97 -0.35
C ARG A 541 -11.85 -9.43 0.01
N GLY A 542 -12.37 -10.40 -0.73
CA GLY A 542 -12.14 -11.83 -0.56
C GLY A 542 -10.66 -12.26 -0.48
N PRO A 543 -9.72 -11.69 -1.27
CA PRO A 543 -8.29 -12.02 -1.20
C PRO A 543 -7.67 -11.84 0.19
N VAL A 544 -8.21 -10.92 1.00
CA VAL A 544 -7.75 -10.68 2.37
C VAL A 544 -8.10 -11.87 3.28
N LEU A 545 -9.31 -12.43 3.15
CA LEU A 545 -9.70 -13.64 3.88
C LEU A 545 -8.87 -14.84 3.43
N GLU A 546 -8.61 -14.97 2.12
CA GLU A 546 -7.73 -16.02 1.58
C GLU A 546 -6.33 -15.95 2.18
N ALA A 547 -5.73 -14.75 2.19
CA ALA A 547 -4.41 -14.55 2.78
C ALA A 547 -4.38 -14.87 4.28
N LEU A 548 -5.41 -14.47 5.03
CA LEU A 548 -5.51 -14.75 6.46
C LEU A 548 -5.58 -16.24 6.79
N VAL A 549 -6.45 -16.97 6.08
CA VAL A 549 -6.63 -18.42 6.29
C VAL A 549 -5.40 -19.19 5.81
N ALA A 550 -4.86 -18.85 4.63
CA ALA A 550 -3.65 -19.47 4.11
C ALA A 550 -2.48 -19.28 5.08
N ARG A 551 -2.32 -18.08 5.66
CA ARG A 551 -1.32 -17.78 6.67
C ARG A 551 -1.58 -18.55 7.97
N ALA A 552 -2.81 -18.62 8.44
CA ALA A 552 -3.17 -19.36 9.66
C ALA A 552 -2.87 -20.87 9.52
N ILE A 553 -3.32 -21.49 8.43
CA ILE A 553 -3.10 -22.92 8.17
C ILE A 553 -1.62 -23.23 8.00
N ARG A 554 -0.89 -22.42 7.23
CA ARG A 554 0.55 -22.59 7.07
C ARG A 554 1.29 -22.45 8.40
N ASN A 555 0.89 -21.50 9.24
CA ASN A 555 1.45 -21.34 10.58
C ASN A 555 1.14 -22.53 11.48
N ILE A 556 -0.08 -23.09 11.43
CA ILE A 556 -0.44 -24.32 12.15
C ILE A 556 0.52 -25.46 11.76
N GLU A 557 0.78 -25.64 10.46
CA GLU A 557 1.69 -26.70 10.00
C GLU A 557 3.15 -26.47 10.39
N MET A 558 3.61 -25.21 10.40
CA MET A 558 4.98 -24.88 10.80
C MET A 558 5.21 -24.94 12.31
N THR A 559 4.24 -24.50 13.11
CA THR A 559 4.36 -24.40 14.58
C THR A 559 3.84 -25.63 15.31
N GLN A 560 3.02 -26.46 14.65
CA GLN A 560 2.28 -27.58 15.24
C GLN A 560 1.33 -27.16 16.37
N GLU A 561 1.01 -25.87 16.48
CA GLU A 561 -0.02 -25.36 17.36
C GLU A 561 -1.34 -25.28 16.59
N GLU A 562 -2.31 -26.10 17.00
CA GLU A 562 -3.62 -26.12 16.36
C GLU A 562 -4.44 -24.86 16.69
N VAL A 563 -5.03 -24.27 15.66
CA VAL A 563 -6.00 -23.17 15.77
C VAL A 563 -7.30 -23.64 15.12
N ARG A 564 -8.39 -23.57 15.88
CA ARG A 564 -9.71 -23.95 15.39
C ARG A 564 -10.27 -22.87 14.48
N LEU A 565 -10.69 -23.25 13.27
CA LEU A 565 -11.28 -22.36 12.27
C LEU A 565 -12.79 -22.59 12.16
N ILE A 566 -13.57 -21.52 12.30
CA ILE A 566 -15.04 -21.56 12.19
C ILE A 566 -15.49 -20.60 11.09
N GLY A 567 -15.99 -21.13 9.97
CA GLY A 567 -16.64 -20.36 8.92
C GLY A 567 -18.14 -20.26 9.14
N LEU A 568 -18.69 -19.05 9.13
CA LEU A 568 -20.14 -18.81 9.08
C LEU A 568 -20.46 -18.21 7.71
N SER A 569 -21.39 -18.82 6.98
CA SER A 569 -21.73 -18.40 5.62
C SER A 569 -23.24 -18.37 5.37
N ALA A 570 -23.63 -17.59 4.36
CA ALA A 570 -24.90 -17.74 3.68
C ALA A 570 -24.91 -19.04 2.87
N THR A 571 -26.09 -19.41 2.39
CA THR A 571 -26.33 -20.68 1.70
C THR A 571 -26.07 -20.53 0.21
N LEU A 572 -24.79 -20.51 -0.17
CA LEU A 572 -24.35 -20.36 -1.56
C LEU A 572 -23.62 -21.62 -2.06
N PRO A 573 -23.61 -21.90 -3.38
CA PRO A 573 -22.83 -22.97 -3.99
C PRO A 573 -21.31 -22.84 -3.74
N ASN A 574 -20.57 -23.92 -4.03
CA ASN A 574 -19.14 -24.10 -3.72
C ASN A 574 -18.83 -24.14 -2.20
N TYR A 575 -19.82 -24.35 -1.34
CA TYR A 575 -19.60 -24.47 0.11
C TYR A 575 -18.69 -25.65 0.48
N GLU A 576 -18.66 -26.73 -0.30
CA GLU A 576 -17.73 -27.85 -0.13
C GLU A 576 -16.27 -27.44 -0.41
N ASP A 577 -16.07 -26.52 -1.34
CA ASP A 577 -14.75 -25.96 -1.65
C ASP A 577 -14.29 -25.03 -0.53
N VAL A 578 -15.21 -24.23 0.02
CA VAL A 578 -14.93 -23.42 1.23
C VAL A 578 -14.61 -24.32 2.43
N ALA A 579 -15.28 -25.47 2.56
CA ALA A 579 -14.96 -26.46 3.59
C ALA A 579 -13.54 -27.01 3.42
N THR A 580 -13.17 -27.36 2.18
CA THR A 580 -11.81 -27.82 1.84
C THR A 580 -10.76 -26.75 2.15
N PHE A 581 -11.06 -25.49 1.85
CA PHE A 581 -10.21 -24.34 2.14
C PHE A 581 -9.97 -24.13 3.63
N LEU A 582 -11.01 -24.28 4.46
CA LEU A 582 -10.90 -24.19 5.92
C LEU A 582 -10.37 -25.47 6.59
N ARG A 583 -10.00 -26.50 5.82
CA ARG A 583 -9.65 -27.84 6.33
C ARG A 583 -10.74 -28.45 7.21
N VAL A 584 -12.00 -28.22 6.85
CA VAL A 584 -13.18 -28.78 7.52
C VAL A 584 -13.42 -30.19 6.99
N ASP A 585 -13.52 -31.17 7.89
CA ASP A 585 -13.97 -32.52 7.53
C ASP A 585 -15.45 -32.49 7.10
N PRO A 586 -15.79 -32.82 5.84
CA PRO A 586 -17.16 -32.79 5.35
C PRO A 586 -18.12 -33.70 6.13
N ALA A 587 -17.62 -34.76 6.78
CA ALA A 587 -18.46 -35.70 7.52
C ALA A 587 -18.84 -35.20 8.92
N LYS A 588 -18.01 -34.36 9.54
CA LYS A 588 -18.17 -33.94 10.95
C LYS A 588 -18.42 -32.46 11.12
N GLY A 589 -17.75 -31.63 10.32
CA GLY A 589 -17.67 -30.18 10.52
C GLY A 589 -18.43 -29.36 9.50
N LEU A 590 -18.89 -29.97 8.40
CA LEU A 590 -19.67 -29.28 7.36
C LEU A 590 -21.17 -29.36 7.63
N PHE A 591 -21.80 -28.20 7.81
CA PHE A 591 -23.23 -28.08 8.05
C PHE A 591 -23.88 -27.15 7.02
N TYR A 592 -24.72 -27.72 6.15
CA TYR A 592 -25.49 -26.98 5.17
C TYR A 592 -26.99 -27.01 5.49
N PHE A 593 -27.59 -25.84 5.62
CA PHE A 593 -29.02 -25.65 5.84
C PHE A 593 -29.57 -24.75 4.75
N ASP A 594 -30.52 -25.22 3.96
CA ASP A 594 -31.13 -24.40 2.92
C ASP A 594 -32.07 -23.29 3.49
N ASN A 595 -32.65 -22.49 2.59
CA ASN A 595 -33.54 -21.38 2.92
C ASN A 595 -34.83 -21.82 3.63
N SER A 596 -35.17 -23.12 3.66
CA SER A 596 -36.30 -23.63 4.44
C SER A 596 -36.05 -23.61 5.95
N PHE A 597 -34.79 -23.46 6.39
CA PHE A 597 -34.44 -23.30 7.80
C PHE A 597 -34.45 -21.85 8.28
N ARG A 598 -34.82 -20.89 7.43
CA ARG A 598 -35.01 -19.50 7.85
C ARG A 598 -36.10 -19.44 8.93
N PRO A 599 -35.87 -18.79 10.08
CA PRO A 599 -36.78 -18.84 11.23
C PRO A 599 -38.16 -18.26 10.92
N VAL A 600 -38.18 -17.22 10.07
CA VAL A 600 -39.40 -16.69 9.46
C VAL A 600 -39.26 -16.92 7.95
N PRO A 601 -40.12 -17.72 7.30
CA PRO A 601 -40.09 -17.90 5.85
C PRO A 601 -40.18 -16.56 5.11
N LEU A 602 -39.43 -16.41 4.03
CA LEU A 602 -39.36 -15.16 3.26
C LEU A 602 -40.05 -15.34 1.91
N GLU A 603 -41.11 -14.56 1.67
CA GLU A 603 -41.66 -14.33 0.35
C GLU A 603 -40.85 -13.23 -0.35
N GLN A 604 -40.50 -13.44 -1.61
CA GLN A 604 -39.57 -12.57 -2.33
C GLN A 604 -40.23 -12.06 -3.60
N THR A 605 -40.18 -10.74 -3.80
CA THR A 605 -40.71 -10.07 -4.99
C THR A 605 -39.59 -9.28 -5.65
N TYR A 606 -39.28 -9.61 -6.89
CA TYR A 606 -38.27 -8.93 -7.69
C TYR A 606 -38.96 -8.08 -8.74
N VAL A 607 -38.62 -6.81 -8.81
CA VAL A 607 -39.20 -5.87 -9.77
C VAL A 607 -38.08 -5.36 -10.67
N GLY A 608 -38.02 -5.87 -11.90
CA GLY A 608 -37.04 -5.49 -12.91
C GLY A 608 -37.61 -4.43 -13.85
N ILE A 609 -37.13 -3.19 -13.75
CA ILE A 609 -37.59 -2.09 -14.59
C ILE A 609 -37.02 -2.26 -16.01
N THR A 610 -37.91 -2.36 -17.00
CA THR A 610 -37.55 -2.59 -18.41
C THR A 610 -37.35 -1.29 -19.19
N GLU A 611 -37.78 -0.16 -18.62
CA GLU A 611 -37.64 1.16 -19.23
C GLU A 611 -36.17 1.57 -19.30
N LYS A 612 -35.73 1.95 -20.50
CA LYS A 612 -34.34 2.32 -20.78
C LYS A 612 -34.06 3.78 -20.40
N LYS A 613 -35.05 4.66 -20.57
CA LYS A 613 -34.90 6.08 -20.23
C LYS A 613 -34.74 6.26 -18.72
N ALA A 614 -33.59 6.75 -18.32
CA ALA A 614 -33.14 6.83 -16.93
C ALA A 614 -34.10 7.64 -16.02
N ILE A 615 -34.65 8.76 -16.50
CA ILE A 615 -35.64 9.56 -15.76
C ILE A 615 -37.00 8.86 -15.60
N LYS A 616 -37.50 8.18 -16.64
CA LYS A 616 -38.74 7.41 -16.55
C LYS A 616 -38.56 6.20 -15.64
N ARG A 617 -37.40 5.53 -15.69
CA ARG A 617 -37.01 4.46 -14.77
C ARG A 617 -37.09 4.93 -13.32
N PHE A 618 -36.60 6.13 -13.01
CA PHE A 618 -36.69 6.74 -11.68
C PHE A 618 -38.14 7.02 -11.24
N GLN A 619 -39.00 7.53 -12.13
CA GLN A 619 -40.41 7.76 -11.82
C GLN A 619 -41.15 6.44 -11.55
N ILE A 620 -40.99 5.45 -12.43
CA ILE A 620 -41.55 4.10 -12.28
C ILE A 620 -41.10 3.47 -10.96
N MET A 621 -39.83 3.65 -10.58
CA MET A 621 -39.32 3.17 -9.29
C MET A 621 -40.07 3.76 -8.10
N ASN A 622 -40.33 5.07 -8.09
CA ASN A 622 -41.10 5.71 -7.01
C ASN A 622 -42.57 5.24 -7.00
N GLU A 623 -43.19 5.05 -8.16
CA GLU A 623 -44.54 4.51 -8.28
C GLU A 623 -44.65 3.08 -7.74
N ILE A 624 -43.68 2.22 -8.06
CA ILE A 624 -43.60 0.84 -7.54
C ILE A 624 -43.46 0.86 -6.02
N VAL A 625 -42.56 1.69 -5.47
CA VAL A 625 -42.38 1.79 -4.01
C VAL A 625 -43.68 2.22 -3.33
N TYR A 626 -44.38 3.21 -3.89
CA TYR A 626 -45.68 3.63 -3.38
C TYR A 626 -46.70 2.47 -3.43
N GLU A 627 -46.83 1.77 -4.57
CA GLU A 627 -47.76 0.63 -4.70
C GLU A 627 -47.48 -0.45 -3.65
N LYS A 628 -46.21 -0.84 -3.49
CA LYS A 628 -45.81 -1.88 -2.54
C LYS A 628 -45.97 -1.47 -1.08
N ILE A 629 -45.80 -0.19 -0.76
CA ILE A 629 -46.12 0.33 0.58
C ILE A 629 -47.63 0.29 0.82
N MET A 630 -48.44 0.65 -0.16
CA MET A 630 -49.91 0.64 -0.05
C MET A 630 -50.48 -0.77 0.17
N GLU A 631 -49.89 -1.81 -0.42
CA GLU A 631 -50.28 -3.22 -0.17
C GLU A 631 -50.22 -3.57 1.34
N HIS A 632 -49.33 -2.90 2.08
CA HIS A 632 -49.00 -3.13 3.49
C HIS A 632 -49.54 -2.07 4.46
N ALA A 633 -50.04 -0.94 3.95
CA ALA A 633 -50.50 0.19 4.75
C ALA A 633 -51.55 -0.25 5.80
N GLY A 634 -51.32 0.13 7.06
CA GLY A 634 -52.20 -0.18 8.19
C GLY A 634 -52.19 -1.65 8.65
N LYS A 635 -51.43 -2.53 8.00
CA LYS A 635 -51.31 -3.96 8.35
C LYS A 635 -49.94 -4.27 8.95
N ASN A 636 -48.88 -3.87 8.25
CA ASN A 636 -47.51 -4.30 8.49
C ASN A 636 -46.55 -3.11 8.42
N GLN A 637 -45.50 -3.13 9.25
CA GLN A 637 -44.41 -2.15 9.15
C GLN A 637 -43.53 -2.44 7.94
N VAL A 638 -43.12 -1.37 7.26
CA VAL A 638 -42.28 -1.42 6.06
C VAL A 638 -40.95 -0.72 6.32
N LEU A 639 -39.85 -1.41 6.00
CA LEU A 639 -38.50 -0.86 6.02
C LEU A 639 -37.98 -0.71 4.58
N VAL A 640 -37.73 0.52 4.16
CA VAL A 640 -37.25 0.85 2.81
C VAL A 640 -35.76 1.16 2.86
N PHE A 641 -34.95 0.43 2.12
CA PHE A 641 -33.53 0.71 1.92
C PHE A 641 -33.30 1.52 0.66
N VAL A 642 -32.49 2.57 0.80
CA VAL A 642 -32.01 3.45 -0.27
C VAL A 642 -30.49 3.60 -0.20
N HIS A 643 -29.86 4.11 -1.27
CA HIS A 643 -28.40 4.11 -1.37
C HIS A 643 -27.73 5.36 -0.80
N SER A 644 -28.45 6.47 -0.62
CA SER A 644 -27.86 7.73 -0.12
C SER A 644 -28.59 8.34 1.07
N ARG A 645 -27.86 9.10 1.89
CA ARG A 645 -28.42 9.82 3.05
C ARG A 645 -29.48 10.82 2.61
N LYS A 646 -29.24 11.61 1.56
CA LYS A 646 -30.23 12.57 1.05
C LYS A 646 -31.46 11.87 0.47
N GLU A 647 -31.29 10.70 -0.15
CA GLU A 647 -32.40 9.95 -0.70
C GLU A 647 -33.32 9.38 0.38
N THR A 648 -32.85 9.14 1.60
CA THR A 648 -33.72 8.70 2.70
C THR A 648 -34.84 9.73 2.95
N GLY A 649 -34.46 11.00 3.16
CA GLY A 649 -35.40 12.11 3.33
C GLY A 649 -36.26 12.36 2.08
N LYS A 650 -35.66 12.34 0.88
CA LYS A 650 -36.41 12.56 -0.38
C LYS A 650 -37.45 11.48 -0.63
N THR A 651 -37.09 10.20 -0.49
CA THR A 651 -38.01 9.09 -0.71
C THR A 651 -39.12 9.08 0.33
N ALA A 652 -38.79 9.31 1.62
CA ALA A 652 -39.80 9.41 2.67
C ALA A 652 -40.82 10.53 2.40
N ARG A 653 -40.35 11.72 2.02
CA ARG A 653 -41.22 12.85 1.63
C ARG A 653 -42.04 12.53 0.38
N ALA A 654 -41.41 11.99 -0.68
CA ALA A 654 -42.11 11.65 -1.92
C ALA A 654 -43.25 10.66 -1.68
N ILE A 655 -43.05 9.64 -0.84
CA ILE A 655 -44.11 8.68 -0.49
C ILE A 655 -45.21 9.37 0.31
N ARG A 656 -44.86 10.16 1.34
CA ARG A 656 -45.83 10.92 2.13
C ARG A 656 -46.66 11.86 1.25
N ASP A 657 -46.02 12.60 0.35
CA ASP A 657 -46.66 13.57 -0.53
C ASP A 657 -47.59 12.87 -1.53
N MET A 658 -47.20 11.72 -2.07
CA MET A 658 -48.09 10.87 -2.88
C MET A 658 -49.27 10.33 -2.06
N CYS A 659 -49.06 9.98 -0.79
CA CYS A 659 -50.15 9.55 0.10
C CYS A 659 -51.12 10.70 0.39
N LEU A 660 -50.63 11.93 0.49
CA LEU A 660 -51.42 13.13 0.69
C LEU A 660 -52.21 13.50 -0.58
N GLU A 661 -51.58 13.43 -1.76
CA GLU A 661 -52.23 13.68 -3.05
C GLU A 661 -53.36 12.67 -3.33
N LYS A 662 -53.17 11.41 -2.95
CA LYS A 662 -54.14 10.32 -3.16
C LYS A 662 -55.07 10.06 -1.97
N ASP A 663 -55.02 10.89 -0.93
CA ASP A 663 -55.83 10.79 0.29
C ASP A 663 -55.79 9.40 0.98
N THR A 664 -54.57 8.83 1.11
CA THR A 664 -54.32 7.51 1.71
C THR A 664 -53.54 7.56 3.02
N LEU A 665 -53.18 8.76 3.49
CA LEU A 665 -52.33 8.95 4.68
C LEU A 665 -52.96 8.40 5.97
N GLY A 666 -54.30 8.48 6.10
CA GLY A 666 -55.05 7.95 7.24
C GLY A 666 -55.02 6.42 7.38
N LEU A 667 -54.47 5.69 6.41
CA LEU A 667 -54.31 4.23 6.50
C LEU A 667 -53.16 3.82 7.43
N PHE A 668 -52.14 4.67 7.61
CA PHE A 668 -50.96 4.33 8.41
C PHE A 668 -51.20 4.53 9.90
N LEU A 669 -51.80 5.66 10.28
CA LEU A 669 -52.10 6.00 11.66
C LEU A 669 -53.59 6.22 11.82
N ARG A 670 -54.20 5.51 12.78
CA ARG A 670 -55.59 5.76 13.14
C ARG A 670 -55.68 7.08 13.91
N GLU A 671 -56.61 7.94 13.54
CA GLU A 671 -56.87 9.19 14.27
C GLU A 671 -57.20 8.91 15.74
N GLY A 672 -56.55 9.65 16.66
CA GLY A 672 -56.72 9.46 18.10
C GLY A 672 -56.04 8.24 18.71
N SER A 673 -55.17 7.53 17.96
CA SER A 673 -54.39 6.42 18.53
C SER A 673 -53.31 6.92 19.50
N ALA A 674 -52.98 6.12 20.51
CA ALA A 674 -51.88 6.41 21.43
C ALA A 674 -50.54 6.62 20.66
N SER A 675 -50.31 5.82 19.61
CA SER A 675 -49.13 5.96 18.74
C SER A 675 -49.05 7.34 18.08
N THR A 676 -50.17 7.92 17.66
CA THR A 676 -50.19 9.24 17.02
C THR A 676 -49.77 10.35 17.99
N GLU A 677 -50.22 10.29 19.24
CA GLU A 677 -49.86 11.29 20.26
C GLU A 677 -48.40 11.15 20.71
N VAL A 678 -47.93 9.91 20.87
CA VAL A 678 -46.51 9.62 21.16
C VAL A 678 -45.62 10.19 20.05
N LEU A 679 -45.92 9.86 18.79
CA LEU A 679 -45.14 10.35 17.66
C LEU A 679 -45.14 11.88 17.56
N ARG A 680 -46.27 12.54 17.84
CA ARG A 680 -46.33 14.02 17.83
C ARG A 680 -45.46 14.62 18.94
N THR A 681 -45.53 14.06 20.14
CA THR A 681 -44.74 14.53 21.30
C THR A 681 -43.24 14.35 21.06
N GLU A 682 -42.84 13.17 20.57
CA GLU A 682 -41.44 12.88 20.25
C GLU A 682 -40.93 13.70 19.05
N ALA A 683 -41.78 13.97 18.05
CA ALA A 683 -41.43 14.83 16.92
C ALA A 683 -41.10 16.26 17.35
N GLU A 684 -41.77 16.80 18.37
CA GLU A 684 -41.47 18.13 18.89
C GLU A 684 -40.11 18.20 19.59
N GLN A 685 -39.69 17.12 20.24
CA GLN A 685 -38.40 16.97 20.93
C GLN A 685 -37.24 16.67 19.99
N CYS A 686 -37.53 16.14 18.79
CA CYS A 686 -36.54 15.83 17.78
C CYS A 686 -35.82 17.09 17.25
N LYS A 687 -34.48 17.03 17.22
CA LYS A 687 -33.64 18.14 16.69
C LYS A 687 -33.58 18.17 15.17
N ASN A 688 -33.73 17.01 14.53
CA ASN A 688 -33.69 16.91 13.08
C ASN A 688 -35.01 17.40 12.47
N LEU A 689 -34.92 18.46 11.65
CA LEU A 689 -36.06 19.08 10.97
C LEU A 689 -36.76 18.13 9.99
N GLU A 690 -36.02 17.28 9.27
CA GLU A 690 -36.62 16.33 8.34
C GLU A 690 -37.42 15.26 9.09
N LEU A 691 -36.91 14.79 10.23
CA LEU A 691 -37.59 13.79 11.03
C LEU A 691 -38.85 14.38 11.71
N LYS A 692 -38.77 15.63 12.17
CA LYS A 692 -39.91 16.38 12.73
C LYS A 692 -41.06 16.54 11.74
N ASP A 693 -40.77 16.67 10.45
CA ASP A 693 -41.75 16.79 9.36
C ASP A 693 -42.40 15.44 8.98
N LEU A 694 -41.76 14.32 9.30
CA LEU A 694 -42.20 12.97 8.89
C LEU A 694 -42.89 12.18 10.02
N LEU A 695 -42.37 12.27 11.25
CA LEU A 695 -42.82 11.47 12.40
C LEU A 695 -44.33 11.57 12.68
N PRO A 696 -45.00 12.74 12.61
CA PRO A 696 -46.43 12.84 12.89
C PRO A 696 -47.31 11.98 11.99
N TYR A 697 -46.80 11.60 10.81
CA TYR A 697 -47.51 10.79 9.82
C TYR A 697 -47.15 9.30 9.89
N GLY A 698 -46.30 8.89 10.84
CA GLY A 698 -45.83 7.51 10.97
C GLY A 698 -44.69 7.14 10.02
N PHE A 699 -44.06 8.15 9.40
CA PHE A 699 -42.87 8.01 8.56
C PHE A 699 -41.62 8.44 9.33
N ALA A 700 -40.50 7.76 9.12
CA ALA A 700 -39.23 8.15 9.71
C ALA A 700 -38.06 7.86 8.76
N ILE A 701 -36.92 8.48 9.07
CA ILE A 701 -35.65 8.25 8.36
C ILE A 701 -34.57 7.79 9.33
N HIS A 702 -33.63 6.98 8.84
CA HIS A 702 -32.46 6.56 9.61
C HIS A 702 -31.20 6.48 8.75
N HIS A 703 -30.17 7.25 9.11
CA HIS A 703 -28.87 7.17 8.47
C HIS A 703 -27.73 7.64 9.39
N ALA A 704 -26.50 7.24 9.10
CA ALA A 704 -25.31 7.57 9.90
C ALA A 704 -25.03 9.08 10.09
N GLY A 705 -25.56 9.94 9.19
CA GLY A 705 -25.48 11.39 9.34
C GLY A 705 -26.40 12.02 10.40
N MET A 706 -27.32 11.26 11.00
CA MET A 706 -28.17 11.73 12.10
C MET A 706 -27.44 11.65 13.44
N THR A 707 -27.88 12.46 14.41
CA THR A 707 -27.34 12.37 15.76
C THR A 707 -27.62 10.98 16.36
N ARG A 708 -26.76 10.51 17.27
CA ARG A 708 -26.96 9.20 17.92
C ARG A 708 -28.28 9.15 18.70
N VAL A 709 -28.67 10.27 19.33
CA VAL A 709 -29.92 10.38 20.08
C VAL A 709 -31.12 10.19 19.14
N ASP A 710 -31.17 10.91 18.02
CA ASP A 710 -32.28 10.78 17.07
C ASP A 710 -32.34 9.37 16.44
N ARG A 711 -31.19 8.73 16.18
CA ARG A 711 -31.16 7.35 15.66
C ARG A 711 -31.74 6.36 16.67
N THR A 712 -31.32 6.46 17.93
CA THR A 712 -31.82 5.58 19.00
C THR A 712 -33.32 5.79 19.20
N LEU A 713 -33.79 7.03 19.17
CA LEU A 713 -35.22 7.34 19.23
C LEU A 713 -36.00 6.69 18.09
N VAL A 714 -35.52 6.77 16.84
CA VAL A 714 -36.16 6.13 15.69
C VAL A 714 -36.15 4.60 15.82
N GLU A 715 -35.05 4.03 16.32
CA GLU A 715 -34.93 2.59 16.57
C GLU A 715 -35.97 2.12 17.60
N ASP A 716 -36.11 2.83 18.72
CA ASP A 716 -37.07 2.54 19.79
C ASP A 716 -38.52 2.69 19.29
N LEU A 717 -38.85 3.82 18.64
CA LEU A 717 -40.18 4.07 18.10
C LEU A 717 -40.60 3.05 17.01
N PHE A 718 -39.64 2.53 16.25
CA PHE A 718 -39.91 1.49 15.26
C PHE A 718 -40.09 0.11 15.93
N ALA A 719 -39.27 -0.22 16.93
CA ALA A 719 -39.39 -1.45 17.71
C ALA A 719 -40.75 -1.54 18.43
N ASP A 720 -41.22 -0.42 18.98
CA ASP A 720 -42.52 -0.29 19.66
C ASP A 720 -43.72 -0.22 18.70
N LYS A 721 -43.47 -0.31 17.39
CA LYS A 721 -44.48 -0.30 16.32
C LYS A 721 -45.26 1.00 16.16
N HIS A 722 -44.70 2.12 16.63
CA HIS A 722 -45.28 3.44 16.40
C HIS A 722 -45.03 3.88 14.95
N ILE A 723 -43.80 3.75 14.46
CA ILE A 723 -43.44 4.09 13.07
C ILE A 723 -43.93 2.97 12.12
N GLN A 724 -44.65 3.33 11.05
CA GLN A 724 -45.15 2.39 10.06
C GLN A 724 -44.20 2.22 8.87
N VAL A 725 -43.57 3.30 8.43
CA VAL A 725 -42.63 3.30 7.30
C VAL A 725 -41.32 3.93 7.74
N LEU A 726 -40.25 3.13 7.72
CA LEU A 726 -38.89 3.60 8.00
C LEU A 726 -38.07 3.56 6.72
N VAL A 727 -37.49 4.70 6.31
CA VAL A 727 -36.57 4.77 5.17
C VAL A 727 -35.13 4.89 5.68
N SER A 728 -34.27 3.98 5.28
CA SER A 728 -32.90 3.89 5.79
C SER A 728 -31.86 3.58 4.72
N THR A 729 -30.59 3.68 5.08
CA THR A 729 -29.45 3.26 4.27
C THR A 729 -28.98 1.87 4.70
N ALA A 730 -28.12 1.23 3.89
CA ALA A 730 -27.53 -0.08 4.18
C ALA A 730 -26.92 -0.21 5.60
N THR A 731 -26.42 0.89 6.16
CA THR A 731 -25.79 0.92 7.49
C THR A 731 -26.67 0.39 8.63
N LEU A 732 -28.00 0.58 8.54
CA LEU A 732 -28.95 0.05 9.54
C LEU A 732 -28.97 -1.48 9.52
N ALA A 733 -28.95 -2.09 8.32
CA ALA A 733 -28.99 -3.54 8.17
C ALA A 733 -27.82 -4.22 8.88
N TRP A 734 -26.67 -3.56 8.98
CA TRP A 734 -25.45 -4.08 9.60
C TRP A 734 -25.26 -3.75 11.07
N GLY A 735 -25.76 -2.60 11.54
CA GLY A 735 -25.40 -2.08 12.86
C GLY A 735 -26.48 -2.21 13.94
N VAL A 736 -27.72 -2.51 13.55
CA VAL A 736 -28.85 -2.58 14.50
C VAL A 736 -29.73 -3.76 14.15
N ASN A 737 -30.07 -4.57 15.15
CA ASN A 737 -31.00 -5.67 15.00
C ASN A 737 -32.47 -5.22 15.03
N LEU A 738 -32.90 -4.52 13.96
CA LEU A 738 -34.25 -3.98 13.81
C LEU A 738 -35.01 -4.65 12.66
N PRO A 739 -35.70 -5.79 12.89
CA PRO A 739 -36.48 -6.46 11.86
C PRO A 739 -37.82 -5.77 11.57
N ALA A 740 -38.28 -5.84 10.33
CA ALA A 740 -39.58 -5.36 9.87
C ALA A 740 -40.34 -6.50 9.17
N HIS A 741 -41.67 -6.46 9.12
CA HIS A 741 -42.43 -7.49 8.38
C HIS A 741 -42.06 -7.46 6.90
N THR A 742 -42.09 -6.26 6.29
CA THR A 742 -41.79 -6.06 4.87
C THR A 742 -40.53 -5.19 4.72
N VAL A 743 -39.60 -5.64 3.87
CA VAL A 743 -38.41 -4.87 3.50
C VAL A 743 -38.46 -4.57 2.00
N ILE A 744 -38.21 -3.32 1.62
CA ILE A 744 -38.14 -2.88 0.22
C ILE A 744 -36.74 -2.33 -0.06
N ILE A 745 -36.04 -2.88 -1.04
CA ILE A 745 -34.78 -2.31 -1.55
C ILE A 745 -35.13 -1.48 -2.78
N LYS A 746 -35.08 -0.15 -2.65
CA LYS A 746 -35.40 0.81 -3.71
C LYS A 746 -34.13 1.13 -4.51
N GLY A 747 -33.99 0.45 -5.65
CA GLY A 747 -32.82 0.60 -6.50
C GLY A 747 -31.61 -0.13 -5.92
N THR A 748 -30.81 -0.70 -6.81
CA THR A 748 -29.64 -1.51 -6.43
C THR A 748 -28.32 -0.86 -6.82
N GLN A 749 -28.34 0.40 -7.26
CA GLN A 749 -27.14 1.13 -7.65
C GLN A 749 -26.57 1.96 -6.49
N VAL A 750 -25.25 1.86 -6.31
CA VAL A 750 -24.48 2.63 -5.34
C VAL A 750 -23.27 3.25 -6.02
N TYR A 751 -22.90 4.47 -5.62
CA TYR A 751 -21.68 5.08 -6.10
C TYR A 751 -20.47 4.50 -5.35
N SER A 752 -19.58 3.82 -6.07
CA SER A 752 -18.32 3.32 -5.53
C SER A 752 -17.19 4.33 -5.81
N PRO A 753 -16.65 5.01 -4.78
CA PRO A 753 -15.52 5.93 -4.96
C PRO A 753 -14.26 5.21 -5.45
N GLU A 754 -14.07 3.94 -5.06
CA GLU A 754 -12.91 3.13 -5.44
C GLU A 754 -12.90 2.84 -6.94
N LYS A 755 -14.07 2.56 -7.52
CA LYS A 755 -14.24 2.33 -8.96
C LYS A 755 -14.53 3.63 -9.73
N GLY A 756 -14.69 4.75 -9.03
CA GLY A 756 -15.03 6.06 -9.61
C GLY A 756 -16.40 6.12 -10.31
N ARG A 757 -17.26 5.11 -10.17
CA ARG A 757 -18.51 4.95 -10.94
C ARG A 757 -19.64 4.38 -10.10
N TRP A 758 -20.84 4.44 -10.65
CA TRP A 758 -22.00 3.73 -10.11
C TRP A 758 -21.87 2.24 -10.43
N THR A 759 -22.08 1.42 -9.41
CA THR A 759 -22.04 -0.04 -9.47
C THR A 759 -23.25 -0.61 -8.76
N GLU A 760 -23.54 -1.87 -9.03
CA GLU A 760 -24.57 -2.59 -8.29
C GLU A 760 -24.15 -2.84 -6.83
N LEU A 761 -25.14 -3.00 -5.95
CA LEU A 761 -24.95 -3.32 -4.53
C LEU A 761 -24.33 -4.71 -4.39
N GLY A 762 -23.36 -4.84 -3.47
CA GLY A 762 -22.72 -6.11 -3.20
C GLY A 762 -23.69 -7.15 -2.65
N ALA A 763 -23.39 -8.43 -2.92
CA ALA A 763 -24.18 -9.57 -2.46
C ALA A 763 -24.50 -9.54 -0.95
N LEU A 764 -23.51 -9.15 -0.14
CA LEU A 764 -23.62 -9.05 1.31
C LEU A 764 -24.67 -8.03 1.76
N ASP A 765 -24.71 -6.85 1.14
CA ASP A 765 -25.66 -5.80 1.50
C ASP A 765 -27.10 -6.24 1.24
N ILE A 766 -27.35 -6.87 0.09
CA ILE A 766 -28.68 -7.39 -0.26
C ILE A 766 -29.12 -8.50 0.70
N LEU A 767 -28.24 -9.47 0.97
CA LEU A 767 -28.53 -10.56 1.90
C LEU A 767 -28.81 -10.05 3.31
N GLN A 768 -28.10 -9.01 3.75
CA GLN A 768 -28.27 -8.43 5.08
C GLN A 768 -29.55 -7.59 5.18
N MET A 769 -29.85 -6.77 4.18
CA MET A 769 -31.08 -5.98 4.10
C MET A 769 -32.32 -6.89 4.11
N LEU A 770 -32.37 -7.89 3.23
CA LEU A 770 -33.49 -8.86 3.18
C LEU A 770 -33.50 -9.80 4.39
N GLY A 771 -32.36 -9.96 5.06
CA GLY A 771 -32.26 -10.60 6.38
C GLY A 771 -33.14 -9.94 7.45
N ARG A 772 -33.47 -8.64 7.30
CA ARG A 772 -34.34 -7.89 8.23
C ARG A 772 -35.83 -8.12 7.98
N ALA A 773 -36.22 -8.83 6.91
CA ALA A 773 -37.61 -9.12 6.60
C ALA A 773 -38.17 -10.28 7.46
N GLY A 774 -39.30 -10.06 8.12
CA GLY A 774 -39.96 -10.96 9.05
C GLY A 774 -39.39 -10.88 10.47
N ARG A 775 -40.23 -10.49 11.44
CA ARG A 775 -39.87 -10.42 12.86
C ARG A 775 -40.04 -11.78 13.51
N PRO A 776 -38.98 -12.38 14.09
CA PRO A 776 -39.10 -13.60 14.87
C PRO A 776 -40.18 -13.45 15.95
N GLN A 777 -40.99 -14.49 16.17
CA GLN A 777 -42.10 -14.56 17.13
C GLN A 777 -43.37 -13.75 16.79
N TYR A 778 -43.28 -12.67 16.01
CA TYR A 778 -44.46 -11.86 15.67
C TYR A 778 -45.06 -12.20 14.31
N ASP A 779 -44.21 -12.45 13.30
CA ASP A 779 -44.65 -12.65 11.93
C ASP A 779 -44.60 -14.13 11.53
N THR A 780 -45.59 -14.58 10.76
CA THR A 780 -45.65 -15.95 10.22
C THR A 780 -44.83 -16.11 8.94
N LYS A 781 -44.68 -15.02 8.19
CA LYS A 781 -43.82 -14.87 7.01
C LYS A 781 -43.26 -13.45 6.98
N GLY A 782 -42.11 -13.26 6.37
CA GLY A 782 -41.56 -11.96 5.99
C GLY A 782 -41.71 -11.74 4.50
N GLU A 783 -41.72 -10.48 4.08
CA GLU A 783 -41.79 -10.11 2.66
C GLU A 783 -40.61 -9.23 2.27
N GLY A 784 -39.87 -9.66 1.26
CA GLY A 784 -38.69 -8.97 0.73
C GLY A 784 -38.92 -8.53 -0.69
N ILE A 785 -38.89 -7.23 -0.95
CA ILE A 785 -39.15 -6.65 -2.27
C ILE A 785 -37.87 -5.99 -2.75
N LEU A 786 -37.37 -6.39 -3.91
CA LEU A 786 -36.15 -5.85 -4.51
C LEU A 786 -36.48 -5.20 -5.85
N ILE A 787 -36.23 -3.89 -5.97
CA ILE A 787 -36.48 -3.11 -7.18
C ILE A 787 -35.13 -2.81 -7.84
N THR A 788 -34.97 -3.28 -9.07
CA THR A 788 -33.70 -3.20 -9.81
C THR A 788 -33.94 -3.00 -11.32
N SER A 789 -32.86 -2.85 -12.08
CA SER A 789 -32.88 -2.88 -13.54
C SER A 789 -33.19 -4.28 -14.05
N HIS A 790 -33.91 -4.40 -15.17
CA HIS A 790 -34.30 -5.72 -15.71
C HIS A 790 -33.11 -6.64 -16.00
N GLY A 791 -31.98 -6.11 -16.49
CA GLY A 791 -30.76 -6.87 -16.76
C GLY A 791 -30.17 -7.56 -15.53
N GLU A 792 -30.32 -6.96 -14.35
CA GLU A 792 -29.74 -7.45 -13.08
C GLU A 792 -30.65 -8.41 -12.32
N LEU A 793 -31.89 -8.60 -12.79
CA LEU A 793 -32.87 -9.43 -12.11
C LEU A 793 -32.39 -10.88 -11.96
N GLN A 794 -31.68 -11.41 -12.97
CA GLN A 794 -31.14 -12.76 -12.94
C GLN A 794 -30.01 -12.95 -11.91
N TYR A 795 -29.18 -11.91 -11.68
CA TYR A 795 -28.13 -11.94 -10.67
C TYR A 795 -28.72 -12.05 -9.27
N TYR A 796 -29.66 -11.15 -8.91
CA TYR A 796 -30.27 -11.15 -7.57
C TYR A 796 -31.16 -12.38 -7.30
N LEU A 797 -31.81 -12.93 -8.34
CA LEU A 797 -32.48 -14.22 -8.23
C LEU A 797 -31.51 -15.33 -7.88
N SER A 798 -30.34 -15.38 -8.52
CA SER A 798 -29.32 -16.40 -8.26
C SER A 798 -28.73 -16.27 -6.86
N LEU A 799 -28.47 -15.04 -6.42
CA LEU A 799 -27.94 -14.74 -5.09
C LEU A 799 -28.86 -15.26 -3.97
N LEU A 800 -30.15 -14.90 -4.01
CA LEU A 800 -31.08 -15.18 -2.91
C LEU A 800 -31.66 -16.61 -2.95
N ASN A 801 -31.55 -17.29 -4.10
CA ASN A 801 -32.01 -18.67 -4.30
C ASN A 801 -30.86 -19.67 -4.44
N GLN A 802 -29.75 -19.42 -3.73
CA GLN A 802 -28.67 -20.39 -3.49
C GLN A 802 -27.95 -20.86 -4.76
N GLN A 803 -27.81 -19.98 -5.74
CA GLN A 803 -27.29 -20.32 -7.06
C GLN A 803 -26.13 -19.46 -7.53
N LEU A 804 -25.72 -18.44 -6.77
CA LEU A 804 -24.53 -17.65 -7.05
C LEU A 804 -23.28 -18.32 -6.44
N PRO A 805 -22.42 -18.98 -7.24
CA PRO A 805 -21.28 -19.72 -6.72
C PRO A 805 -20.22 -18.79 -6.11
N ILE A 806 -19.63 -19.18 -4.99
CA ILE A 806 -18.55 -18.41 -4.37
C ILE A 806 -17.27 -18.67 -5.17
N GLU A 807 -16.75 -17.65 -5.85
CA GLU A 807 -15.50 -17.70 -6.62
C GLU A 807 -14.41 -16.85 -5.97
N SER A 808 -13.14 -17.24 -6.12
CA SER A 808 -11.99 -16.46 -5.63
C SER A 808 -11.69 -15.25 -6.53
N GLN A 809 -11.41 -14.10 -5.90
CA GLN A 809 -10.93 -12.86 -6.56
C GLN A 809 -9.40 -12.64 -6.38
N MET A 810 -8.67 -13.64 -5.88
CA MET A 810 -7.28 -13.53 -5.43
C MET A 810 -6.31 -13.10 -6.52
N VAL A 811 -6.56 -13.43 -7.80
CA VAL A 811 -5.69 -13.09 -8.93
C VAL A 811 -5.41 -11.59 -9.00
N SER A 812 -6.44 -10.76 -8.74
CA SER A 812 -6.35 -9.30 -8.77
C SER A 812 -5.40 -8.71 -7.72
N LYS A 813 -5.18 -9.41 -6.61
CA LYS A 813 -4.35 -8.98 -5.47
C LYS A 813 -3.17 -9.92 -5.22
N LEU A 814 -2.90 -10.86 -6.13
CA LEU A 814 -1.87 -11.87 -5.95
C LEU A 814 -0.47 -11.27 -5.70
N PRO A 815 -0.01 -10.22 -6.43
CA PRO A 815 1.28 -9.59 -6.15
C PRO A 815 1.35 -8.99 -4.75
N ASP A 816 0.30 -8.29 -4.30
CA ASP A 816 0.26 -7.65 -2.98
C ASP A 816 0.28 -8.67 -1.84
N MET A 817 -0.46 -9.77 -1.99
CA MET A 817 -0.51 -10.84 -1.00
C MET A 817 0.79 -11.63 -0.96
N LEU A 818 1.39 -11.92 -2.12
CA LEU A 818 2.70 -12.57 -2.21
C LEU A 818 3.79 -11.73 -1.56
N ASN A 819 3.82 -10.42 -1.83
CA ASN A 819 4.76 -9.49 -1.21
C ASN A 819 4.64 -9.51 0.32
N ALA A 820 3.43 -9.55 0.87
CA ALA A 820 3.21 -9.62 2.30
C ALA A 820 3.87 -10.86 2.95
N GLU A 821 3.72 -12.03 2.31
CA GLU A 821 4.32 -13.27 2.80
C GLU A 821 5.84 -13.30 2.65
N ILE A 822 6.38 -12.66 1.60
CA ILE A 822 7.83 -12.47 1.42
C ILE A 822 8.39 -11.55 2.51
N VAL A 823 7.73 -10.44 2.81
CA VAL A 823 8.12 -9.49 3.87
C VAL A 823 8.04 -10.12 5.26
N LEU A 824 7.06 -10.99 5.50
CA LEU A 824 6.94 -11.76 6.74
C LEU A 824 8.03 -12.84 6.91
N GLY A 825 8.71 -13.19 5.81
CA GLY A 825 9.70 -14.27 5.76
C GLY A 825 9.08 -15.66 5.69
N ASN A 826 7.77 -15.77 5.49
CA ASN A 826 7.06 -17.04 5.32
C ASN A 826 7.40 -17.66 3.95
N VAL A 827 7.62 -16.81 2.93
CA VAL A 827 7.97 -17.21 1.56
C VAL A 827 9.36 -16.69 1.24
N GLN A 828 10.32 -17.57 0.96
CA GLN A 828 11.70 -17.18 0.61
C GLN A 828 12.06 -17.48 -0.83
N ASN A 829 11.36 -18.42 -1.46
CA ASN A 829 11.59 -18.84 -2.83
C ASN A 829 10.27 -19.18 -3.54
N ALA A 830 10.33 -19.36 -4.86
CA ALA A 830 9.17 -19.66 -5.69
C ALA A 830 8.46 -20.96 -5.28
N LYS A 831 9.18 -21.97 -4.76
CA LYS A 831 8.58 -23.22 -4.28
C LYS A 831 7.74 -23.00 -3.02
N ASP A 832 8.23 -22.18 -2.09
CA ASP A 832 7.48 -21.77 -0.90
C ASP A 832 6.23 -20.96 -1.27
N ALA A 833 6.32 -20.14 -2.32
CA ALA A 833 5.19 -19.38 -2.84
C ALA A 833 4.14 -20.28 -3.51
N VAL A 834 4.56 -21.28 -4.29
CA VAL A 834 3.66 -22.30 -4.87
C VAL A 834 2.95 -23.08 -3.76
N ASN A 835 3.69 -23.46 -2.71
CA ASN A 835 3.11 -24.13 -1.55
C ASN A 835 2.10 -23.22 -0.84
N TRP A 836 2.45 -21.96 -0.56
CA TRP A 836 1.54 -20.96 0.00
C TRP A 836 0.25 -20.81 -0.81
N LEU A 837 0.36 -20.70 -2.14
CA LEU A 837 -0.77 -20.58 -3.03
C LEU A 837 -1.67 -21.83 -2.99
N GLY A 838 -1.11 -22.99 -2.63
CA GLY A 838 -1.86 -24.23 -2.39
C GLY A 838 -2.81 -24.20 -1.19
N TYR A 839 -2.65 -23.25 -0.27
CA TYR A 839 -3.59 -23.04 0.84
C TYR A 839 -4.67 -22.00 0.52
N ALA A 840 -4.56 -21.29 -0.61
CA ALA A 840 -5.54 -20.28 -1.01
C ALA A 840 -6.84 -20.93 -1.52
N TYR A 841 -7.95 -20.20 -1.44
CA TYR A 841 -9.22 -20.64 -2.00
C TYR A 841 -9.16 -20.68 -3.53
N LEU A 842 -8.40 -19.77 -4.14
CA LEU A 842 -8.07 -19.77 -5.57
C LEU A 842 -7.61 -21.14 -6.09
N TYR A 843 -6.72 -21.81 -5.37
CA TYR A 843 -6.18 -23.11 -5.79
C TYR A 843 -7.25 -24.18 -5.90
N ILE A 844 -8.11 -24.27 -4.89
CA ILE A 844 -9.20 -25.25 -4.85
C ILE A 844 -10.18 -24.98 -5.99
N ARG A 845 -10.48 -23.70 -6.25
CA ARG A 845 -11.38 -23.30 -7.34
C ARG A 845 -10.79 -23.56 -8.73
N MET A 846 -9.49 -23.36 -8.92
CA MET A 846 -8.80 -23.71 -10.16
C MET A 846 -8.82 -25.23 -10.43
N LEU A 847 -8.70 -26.07 -9.40
CA LEU A 847 -8.81 -27.52 -9.53
C LEU A 847 -10.23 -27.99 -9.89
N ARG A 848 -11.24 -27.38 -9.26
CA ARG A 848 -12.65 -27.77 -9.43
C ARG A 848 -13.28 -27.21 -10.70
N SER A 849 -12.90 -26.01 -11.09
CA SER A 849 -13.46 -25.26 -12.22
C SER A 849 -12.36 -24.63 -13.10
N PRO A 850 -11.47 -25.44 -13.71
CA PRO A 850 -10.28 -24.94 -14.43
C PRO A 850 -10.61 -23.95 -15.55
N THR A 851 -11.67 -24.23 -16.32
CA THR A 851 -12.08 -23.41 -17.46
C THR A 851 -12.48 -21.98 -17.08
N LEU A 852 -12.96 -21.79 -15.85
CA LEU A 852 -13.35 -20.47 -15.34
C LEU A 852 -12.13 -19.60 -15.04
N TYR A 853 -10.99 -20.23 -14.72
CA TYR A 853 -9.73 -19.58 -14.34
C TYR A 853 -8.69 -19.59 -15.48
N GLY A 854 -9.15 -19.73 -16.72
CA GLY A 854 -8.31 -19.71 -17.91
C GLY A 854 -7.39 -20.92 -18.06
N ILE A 855 -7.78 -22.08 -17.50
CA ILE A 855 -7.02 -23.34 -17.60
C ILE A 855 -7.80 -24.31 -18.50
N SER A 856 -7.15 -24.85 -19.53
CA SER A 856 -7.80 -25.84 -20.38
C SER A 856 -7.89 -27.21 -19.69
N HIS A 857 -8.83 -28.05 -20.11
CA HIS A 857 -8.93 -29.41 -19.58
C HIS A 857 -7.73 -30.29 -19.95
N ASP A 858 -6.99 -29.95 -21.00
CA ASP A 858 -5.78 -30.67 -21.39
C ASP A 858 -4.60 -30.27 -20.50
N ASP A 859 -4.49 -28.98 -20.14
CA ASP A 859 -3.51 -28.51 -19.17
C ASP A 859 -3.73 -29.13 -17.80
N LEU A 860 -4.99 -29.24 -17.33
CA LEU A 860 -5.29 -29.91 -16.05
C LEU A 860 -4.95 -31.41 -16.08
N LYS A 861 -5.04 -32.08 -17.23
CA LYS A 861 -4.62 -33.50 -17.34
C LYS A 861 -3.10 -33.63 -17.32
N GLY A 862 -2.38 -32.68 -17.92
CA GLY A 862 -0.91 -32.62 -17.90
C GLY A 862 -0.35 -32.21 -16.53
N ASP A 863 -1.09 -31.37 -15.80
CA ASP A 863 -0.73 -30.84 -14.48
C ASP A 863 -1.89 -31.02 -13.47
N PRO A 864 -2.10 -32.26 -12.96
CA PRO A 864 -3.25 -32.58 -12.12
C PRO A 864 -3.25 -31.89 -10.76
N LEU A 865 -2.07 -31.48 -10.27
CA LEU A 865 -1.91 -30.75 -9.02
C LEU A 865 -1.78 -29.23 -9.23
N LEU A 866 -1.84 -28.77 -10.49
CA LEU A 866 -1.64 -27.38 -10.88
C LEU A 866 -0.33 -26.79 -10.34
N ASP A 867 0.73 -27.58 -10.28
CA ASP A 867 2.05 -27.16 -9.82
C ASP A 867 2.68 -26.16 -10.78
N GLN A 868 2.66 -26.46 -12.08
CA GLN A 868 3.18 -25.57 -13.12
C GLN A 868 2.33 -24.31 -13.20
N ARG A 869 1.00 -24.43 -13.18
CA ARG A 869 0.11 -23.27 -13.23
C ARG A 869 0.31 -22.33 -12.03
N ARG A 870 0.46 -22.86 -10.82
CA ARG A 870 0.77 -22.05 -9.64
C ARG A 870 2.14 -21.38 -9.76
N LEU A 871 3.11 -22.09 -10.33
CA LEU A 871 4.46 -21.58 -10.55
C LEU A 871 4.46 -20.41 -11.56
N ASP A 872 3.67 -20.50 -12.64
CA ASP A 872 3.51 -19.42 -13.62
C ASP A 872 2.82 -18.18 -13.01
N LEU A 873 1.78 -18.38 -12.18
CA LEU A 873 1.12 -17.30 -11.44
C LEU A 873 2.08 -16.59 -10.48
N VAL A 874 2.82 -17.37 -9.68
CA VAL A 874 3.86 -16.85 -8.77
C VAL A 874 4.95 -16.13 -9.54
N HIS A 875 5.40 -16.69 -10.67
CA HIS A 875 6.45 -16.11 -11.50
C HIS A 875 6.03 -14.75 -12.04
N THR A 876 4.81 -14.66 -12.56
CA THR A 876 4.23 -13.42 -13.10
C THR A 876 4.09 -12.37 -12.00
N ALA A 877 3.53 -12.73 -10.84
CA ALA A 877 3.41 -11.83 -9.71
C ALA A 877 4.80 -11.35 -9.22
N ALA A 878 5.78 -12.24 -9.14
CA ALA A 878 7.15 -11.90 -8.76
C ALA A 878 7.82 -10.95 -9.76
N LEU A 879 7.59 -11.10 -11.07
CA LEU A 879 8.08 -10.17 -12.08
C LEU A 879 7.47 -8.77 -11.93
N MET A 880 6.18 -8.67 -11.59
CA MET A 880 5.55 -7.38 -11.28
C MET A 880 6.17 -6.73 -10.03
N LEU A 881 6.44 -7.52 -8.98
CA LEU A 881 7.09 -7.03 -7.77
C LEU A 881 8.53 -6.60 -8.01
N ASP A 882 9.28 -7.33 -8.83
CA ASP A 882 10.67 -7.03 -9.21
C ASP A 882 10.75 -5.79 -10.09
N LYS A 883 9.88 -5.69 -11.12
CA LYS A 883 9.74 -4.49 -11.97
C LYS A 883 9.43 -3.24 -11.14
N ASN A 884 8.62 -3.38 -10.09
CA ASN A 884 8.26 -2.30 -9.17
C ASN A 884 9.24 -2.12 -7.99
N ASN A 885 10.38 -2.82 -7.99
CA ASN A 885 11.42 -2.75 -6.95
C ASN A 885 10.94 -3.05 -5.52
N LEU A 886 9.91 -3.87 -5.35
CA LEU A 886 9.39 -4.31 -4.04
C LEU A 886 10.16 -5.52 -3.49
N VAL A 887 10.57 -6.41 -4.38
CA VAL A 887 11.30 -7.64 -4.07
C VAL A 887 12.38 -7.82 -5.12
N LYS A 888 13.61 -8.16 -4.73
CA LYS A 888 14.60 -8.66 -5.71
C LYS A 888 14.31 -10.13 -5.98
N TYR A 889 14.01 -10.47 -7.23
CA TYR A 889 13.68 -11.82 -7.62
C TYR A 889 14.74 -12.39 -8.57
N ASP A 890 15.49 -13.40 -8.12
CA ASP A 890 16.42 -14.12 -8.99
C ASP A 890 15.66 -15.19 -9.79
N LYS A 891 15.51 -14.96 -11.09
CA LYS A 891 14.78 -15.85 -12.01
C LYS A 891 15.38 -17.27 -12.05
N LYS A 892 16.71 -17.41 -11.90
CA LYS A 892 17.39 -18.71 -12.01
C LYS A 892 17.19 -19.56 -10.75
N THR A 893 17.45 -18.99 -9.58
CA THR A 893 17.32 -19.70 -8.30
C THR A 893 15.88 -19.73 -7.78
N GLY A 894 15.04 -18.78 -8.24
CA GLY A 894 13.69 -18.58 -7.75
C GLY A 894 13.64 -17.92 -6.37
N ASN A 895 14.74 -17.35 -5.87
CA ASN A 895 14.81 -16.76 -4.53
C ASN A 895 14.27 -15.32 -4.51
N PHE A 896 13.67 -14.95 -3.38
CA PHE A 896 13.13 -13.63 -3.11
C PHE A 896 13.94 -12.91 -2.02
N GLN A 897 14.24 -11.63 -2.23
CA GLN A 897 14.77 -10.75 -1.20
C GLN A 897 13.85 -9.54 -1.02
N ALA A 898 13.23 -9.42 0.15
CA ALA A 898 12.36 -8.28 0.47
C ALA A 898 13.14 -6.97 0.53
N ILE A 899 12.69 -5.94 -0.18
CA ILE A 899 13.22 -4.59 -0.06
C ILE A 899 12.30 -3.83 0.91
N ARG A 900 12.83 -3.40 2.06
CA ARG A 900 12.12 -2.44 2.92
C ARG A 900 12.17 -1.07 2.26
N LEU A 901 11.27 -0.79 1.32
CA LEU A 901 11.24 0.40 0.44
C LEU A 901 11.82 1.69 1.04
N ILE A 902 11.32 2.14 2.19
CA ILE A 902 11.79 3.40 2.78
C ILE A 902 13.23 3.26 3.33
N GLN A 903 13.54 2.13 3.96
CA GLN A 903 14.90 1.83 4.41
C GLN A 903 15.86 1.73 3.22
N ALA A 904 15.41 1.11 2.12
CA ALA A 904 16.18 0.98 0.90
C ALA A 904 16.38 2.32 0.19
N CYS A 905 15.38 3.22 0.18
CA CYS A 905 15.56 4.59 -0.27
C CYS A 905 16.59 5.31 0.59
N VAL A 906 16.51 5.20 1.92
CA VAL A 906 17.51 5.78 2.82
C VAL A 906 18.91 5.20 2.55
N ASP A 907 19.02 3.89 2.37
CA ASP A 907 20.29 3.19 2.14
C ASP A 907 20.89 3.54 0.77
N VAL A 908 20.08 3.60 -0.29
CA VAL A 908 20.53 3.99 -1.65
C VAL A 908 20.96 5.45 -1.66
N LEU A 909 20.13 6.35 -1.15
CA LEU A 909 20.41 7.79 -1.15
C LEU A 909 21.62 8.14 -0.26
N SER A 910 21.77 7.46 0.88
CA SER A 910 22.94 7.63 1.75
C SER A 910 24.21 7.02 1.15
N SER A 911 24.12 5.85 0.50
CA SER A 911 25.27 5.20 -0.14
C SER A 911 25.80 6.00 -1.34
N ASN A 912 24.93 6.72 -2.06
CA ASN A 912 25.29 7.62 -3.15
C ASN A 912 25.76 9.00 -2.68
N GLY A 913 25.75 9.27 -1.36
CA GLY A 913 26.17 10.55 -0.78
C GLY A 913 25.19 11.70 -0.99
N TRP A 914 23.93 11.43 -1.35
CA TRP A 914 22.90 12.45 -1.57
C TRP A 914 22.20 12.83 -0.27
N LEU A 915 22.83 13.75 0.48
CA LEU A 915 22.40 14.12 1.83
C LEU A 915 20.95 14.62 1.91
N SER A 916 20.54 15.55 1.04
CA SER A 916 19.21 16.16 1.10
C SER A 916 18.08 15.15 0.80
N PRO A 917 18.15 14.38 -0.29
CA PRO A 917 17.21 13.27 -0.52
C PRO A 917 17.24 12.20 0.58
N ALA A 918 18.42 11.84 1.11
CA ALA A 918 18.53 10.85 2.18
C ALA A 918 17.84 11.32 3.46
N LEU A 919 18.02 12.59 3.85
CA LEU A 919 17.33 13.19 4.99
C LEU A 919 15.82 13.24 4.75
N ALA A 920 15.36 13.61 3.55
CA ALA A 920 13.94 13.59 3.21
C ALA A 920 13.34 12.17 3.27
N ALA A 921 14.07 11.15 2.82
CA ALA A 921 13.67 9.75 2.91
C ALA A 921 13.65 9.25 4.38
N MET A 922 14.60 9.68 5.20
CA MET A 922 14.61 9.39 6.64
C MET A 922 13.45 10.06 7.37
N GLU A 923 13.17 11.32 7.05
CA GLU A 923 12.01 12.05 7.57
C GLU A 923 10.71 11.38 7.13
N LEU A 924 10.59 10.96 5.87
CA LEU A 924 9.45 10.20 5.38
C LEU A 924 9.28 8.87 6.11
N ALA A 925 10.36 8.17 6.41
CA ALA A 925 10.34 6.97 7.26
C ALA A 925 9.74 7.26 8.63
N GLN A 926 10.17 8.35 9.26
CA GLN A 926 9.68 8.78 10.56
C GLN A 926 8.22 9.22 10.50
N MET A 927 7.82 9.99 9.47
CA MET A 927 6.44 10.43 9.26
C MET A 927 5.48 9.24 9.14
N VAL A 928 5.84 8.23 8.33
CA VAL A 928 5.03 7.03 8.12
C VAL A 928 4.97 6.17 9.39
N THR A 929 6.10 6.02 10.09
CA THR A 929 6.17 5.20 11.31
C THR A 929 5.40 5.85 12.47
N GLN A 930 5.46 7.18 12.58
CA GLN A 930 4.89 7.93 13.70
C GLN A 930 3.53 8.56 13.38
N ALA A 931 3.04 8.44 12.14
CA ALA A 931 1.80 9.03 11.64
C ALA A 931 1.67 10.54 11.93
N MET A 932 2.76 11.28 11.73
CA MET A 932 2.83 12.72 11.95
C MET A 932 3.54 13.42 10.81
N TRP A 933 3.19 14.68 10.60
CA TRP A 933 3.89 15.54 9.66
C TRP A 933 5.04 16.30 10.34
N PRO A 934 6.03 16.84 9.59
CA PRO A 934 7.14 17.58 10.18
C PRO A 934 6.70 18.90 10.82
N LYS A 935 5.48 19.35 10.48
CA LYS A 935 4.81 20.52 11.05
C LYS A 935 4.06 20.20 12.34
N ASP A 936 3.86 18.92 12.67
CA ASP A 936 3.21 18.53 13.93
C ASP A 936 4.19 18.73 15.11
N PRO A 937 3.71 19.11 16.30
CA PRO A 937 4.57 19.26 17.47
C PRO A 937 5.21 17.93 17.88
N TYR A 938 6.53 17.93 18.09
CA TYR A 938 7.29 16.74 18.52
C TYR A 938 6.78 16.11 19.82
N LEU A 939 6.08 16.87 20.66
CA LEU A 939 5.46 16.36 21.89
C LEU A 939 4.34 15.34 21.63
N LYS A 940 3.77 15.31 20.43
CA LYS A 940 2.80 14.30 20.00
C LYS A 940 3.43 12.91 19.80
N GLN A 941 4.77 12.83 19.72
CA GLN A 941 5.52 11.57 19.76
C GLN A 941 5.44 10.87 21.13
N LEU A 942 5.16 11.63 22.20
CA LEU A 942 5.09 11.09 23.55
C LEU A 942 3.72 10.48 23.82
N PRO A 943 3.63 9.25 24.34
CA PRO A 943 2.35 8.61 24.67
C PRO A 943 1.57 9.43 25.71
N HIS A 944 0.25 9.42 25.61
CA HIS A 944 -0.70 10.13 26.50
C HIS A 944 -0.64 11.67 26.48
N PHE A 945 0.13 12.29 25.57
CA PHE A 945 0.02 13.72 25.27
C PHE A 945 -1.23 14.01 24.42
N THR A 946 -2.21 14.70 25.00
CA THR A 946 -3.42 15.14 24.29
C THR A 946 -3.16 16.46 23.57
N SER A 947 -4.02 16.81 22.59
CA SER A 947 -3.96 18.10 21.91
C SER A 947 -4.04 19.29 22.87
N GLU A 948 -4.66 19.12 24.03
CA GLU A 948 -4.74 20.14 25.08
C GLU A 948 -3.40 20.31 25.82
N HIS A 949 -2.71 19.21 26.17
CA HIS A 949 -1.37 19.25 26.76
C HIS A 949 -0.37 19.92 25.81
N ILE A 950 -0.43 19.56 24.51
CA ILE A 950 0.43 20.11 23.47
C ILE A 950 0.19 21.61 23.32
N LYS A 951 -1.08 22.04 23.29
CA LYS A 951 -1.43 23.47 23.21
C LYS A 951 -0.88 24.26 24.40
N ARG A 952 -1.04 23.74 25.62
CA ARG A 952 -0.49 24.38 26.83
C ARG A 952 1.03 24.47 26.83
N CYS A 953 1.72 23.44 26.34
CA CYS A 953 3.19 23.45 26.19
C CYS A 953 3.64 24.44 25.12
N THR A 954 2.91 24.49 23.99
CA THR A 954 3.20 25.37 22.85
C THR A 954 2.98 26.84 23.20
N ASP A 955 1.88 27.17 23.87
CA ASP A 955 1.54 28.53 24.35
C ASP A 955 2.57 29.07 25.37
N LYS A 956 3.38 28.18 25.97
CA LYS A 956 4.40 28.48 26.98
C LYS A 956 5.85 28.30 26.47
N GLY A 957 6.03 28.04 25.17
CA GLY A 957 7.36 27.96 24.53
C GLY A 957 8.08 26.60 24.64
N ALA A 958 7.44 25.57 25.18
CA ALA A 958 7.98 24.20 25.22
C ALA A 958 7.66 23.45 23.91
N LEU A 959 8.38 23.81 22.84
CA LEU A 959 8.15 23.29 21.48
C LEU A 959 8.86 21.96 21.18
N SER A 960 9.81 21.55 22.02
CA SER A 960 10.59 20.31 21.85
C SER A 960 10.61 19.48 23.14
N ILE A 961 10.87 18.17 22.99
CA ILE A 961 11.02 17.25 24.13
C ILE A 961 12.15 17.72 25.06
N THR A 962 13.25 18.24 24.50
CA THR A 962 14.35 18.86 25.24
C THR A 962 13.90 20.10 26.02
N ALA A 963 13.14 21.00 25.39
CA ALA A 963 12.63 22.19 26.08
C ALA A 963 11.67 21.82 27.22
N LEU A 964 10.83 20.80 27.01
CA LEU A 964 9.95 20.25 28.04
C LEU A 964 10.73 19.62 29.20
N CYS A 965 11.78 18.83 28.91
CA CYS A 965 12.63 18.23 29.94
C CYS A 965 13.37 19.29 30.77
N THR A 966 13.92 20.32 30.11
CA THR A 966 14.57 21.45 30.78
C THR A 966 13.59 22.24 31.65
N ALA A 967 12.38 22.50 31.13
CA ALA A 967 11.32 23.18 31.88
C ALA A 967 10.85 22.39 33.12
N LEU A 968 10.90 21.05 33.06
CA LEU A 968 10.56 20.18 34.19
C LEU A 968 11.70 20.05 35.22
N ALA A 969 12.96 20.20 34.78
CA ALA A 969 14.15 20.11 35.63
C ALA A 969 14.51 21.43 36.33
N GLU A 970 14.39 22.56 35.62
CA GLU A 970 14.67 23.91 36.13
C GLU A 970 13.50 24.87 35.83
N PRO A 971 12.62 25.16 36.81
CA PRO A 971 11.49 26.07 36.63
C PRO A 971 11.89 27.49 36.20
N ALA A 972 13.15 27.89 36.45
CA ALA A 972 13.69 29.20 36.10
C ALA A 972 13.95 29.38 34.58
N TRP A 973 14.06 28.31 33.80
CA TRP A 973 14.31 28.39 32.35
C TRP A 973 13.11 28.98 31.59
N LEU A 974 11.89 28.67 32.03
CA LEU A 974 10.63 29.22 31.47
C LEU A 974 10.56 30.75 31.62
N HIS A 975 11.13 31.31 32.69
CA HIS A 975 11.17 32.75 32.93
C HIS A 975 12.03 33.51 31.90
N ILE A 976 13.06 32.87 31.33
CA ILE A 976 13.97 33.49 30.36
C ILE A 976 13.31 33.59 28.97
N HIS A 977 12.37 32.71 28.65
CA HIS A 977 11.66 32.66 27.37
C HIS A 977 10.21 33.22 27.41
N GLY A 978 9.88 34.01 28.43
CA GLY A 978 8.64 34.80 28.48
C GLY A 978 7.42 34.10 29.07
N GLY A 979 7.58 32.95 29.73
CA GLY A 979 6.50 32.23 30.41
C GLY A 979 6.70 32.15 31.93
N THR A 980 5.75 32.65 32.71
CA THR A 980 5.60 32.21 34.11
C THR A 980 4.65 31.02 34.13
N CYS A 981 5.12 29.88 34.63
CA CYS A 981 4.28 28.69 34.78
C CYS A 981 4.84 27.78 35.88
N SER A 982 3.98 27.35 36.82
CA SER A 982 4.35 26.33 37.79
C SER A 982 4.28 24.92 37.17
N ARG A 983 5.02 23.94 37.69
CA ARG A 983 4.99 22.53 37.21
C ARG A 983 3.57 21.94 37.17
N GLN A 984 2.67 22.44 38.03
CA GLN A 984 1.26 22.03 38.10
C GLN A 984 0.41 22.59 36.96
N GLU A 985 0.73 23.78 36.45
CA GLU A 985 -0.05 24.45 35.40
C GLU A 985 0.20 23.88 33.99
N LEU A 986 1.35 23.24 33.76
CA LEU A 986 1.63 22.55 32.49
C LEU A 986 0.78 21.28 32.31
N GLY A 987 0.23 20.70 33.40
CA GLY A 987 -0.65 19.52 33.35
C GLY A 987 0.04 18.21 32.93
N VAL A 988 1.38 18.16 32.93
CA VAL A 988 2.17 17.02 32.42
C VAL A 988 2.63 16.06 33.52
N SER A 989 2.39 16.41 34.79
CA SER A 989 2.76 15.57 35.95
C SER A 989 2.13 14.19 35.91
N ASP A 990 0.93 14.11 35.35
CA ASP A 990 0.10 12.90 35.35
C ASP A 990 0.42 12.02 34.13
N VAL A 991 1.07 12.60 33.11
CA VAL A 991 1.44 11.95 31.85
C VAL A 991 2.85 11.35 31.92
N LEU A 992 3.81 12.05 32.52
CA LEU A 992 5.21 11.59 32.64
C LEU A 992 5.50 10.82 33.94
N GLY A 993 4.48 10.68 34.81
CA GLY A 993 4.63 10.11 36.14
C GLY A 993 5.41 11.03 37.09
N TYR A 994 5.26 10.82 38.40
CA TYR A 994 6.04 11.53 39.41
C TYR A 994 7.53 11.12 39.30
N VAL A 995 8.30 11.83 38.49
CA VAL A 995 9.76 11.74 38.51
C VAL A 995 10.21 12.34 39.84
N HIS A 996 10.60 11.46 40.76
CA HIS A 996 11.14 11.84 42.06
C HIS A 996 12.31 12.82 41.82
N PRO A 997 12.40 13.96 42.53
CA PRO A 997 13.47 14.94 42.32
C PRO A 997 14.87 14.35 42.44
N ASP A 998 15.02 13.25 43.19
CA ASP A 998 16.29 12.53 43.33
C ASP A 998 16.63 11.65 42.13
N LEU A 999 15.67 11.24 41.30
CA LEU A 999 15.96 10.56 40.02
C LEU A 999 16.69 11.51 39.05
N LEU A 1000 16.37 12.81 39.09
CA LEU A 1000 17.06 13.83 38.27
C LEU A 1000 18.51 14.07 38.72
N LYS A 1001 18.85 13.81 39.99
CA LYS A 1001 20.24 13.83 40.46
C LYS A 1001 21.04 12.64 39.94
N ASP A 1002 20.38 11.52 39.66
CA ASP A 1002 21.02 10.29 39.19
C ASP A 1002 21.15 10.21 37.65
N PHE A 1003 20.31 10.94 36.89
CA PHE A 1003 20.30 10.90 35.43
C PHE A 1003 20.89 12.12 34.72
N CYS A 1004 21.05 13.26 35.40
CA CYS A 1004 21.80 14.39 34.84
C CYS A 1004 23.20 14.41 35.45
N MET A 1005 24.21 14.29 34.57
CA MET A 1005 25.62 14.65 34.77
C MET A 1005 25.86 15.39 36.09
N ASN A 1006 26.36 14.66 37.10
CA ASN A 1006 26.67 15.18 38.43
C ASN A 1006 27.44 16.52 38.29
N PRO A 1007 27.16 17.56 39.09
CA PRO A 1007 27.94 18.81 39.09
C PRO A 1007 29.46 18.57 39.12
N GLN A 1008 29.90 17.47 39.75
CA GLN A 1008 31.30 17.03 39.72
C GLN A 1008 31.77 16.58 38.33
N THR A 1009 30.94 15.88 37.55
CA THR A 1009 31.23 15.46 36.17
C THR A 1009 31.25 16.67 35.22
N VAL A 1010 30.38 17.65 35.41
CA VAL A 1010 30.40 18.91 34.64
C VAL A 1010 31.64 19.75 35.00
N LEU A 1011 32.00 19.82 36.28
CA LEU A 1011 33.23 20.48 36.72
C LEU A 1011 34.46 19.77 36.15
N LEU A 1012 34.48 18.44 36.14
CA LEU A 1012 35.54 17.61 35.56
C LEU A 1012 35.68 17.86 34.05
N LEU A 1013 34.58 17.91 33.30
CA LEU A 1013 34.60 18.24 31.87
C LEU A 1013 35.07 19.68 31.61
N ARG A 1014 34.66 20.65 32.44
CA ARG A 1014 35.15 22.04 32.35
C ARG A 1014 36.65 22.12 32.62
N VAL A 1015 37.15 21.38 33.60
CA VAL A 1015 38.58 21.30 33.92
C VAL A 1015 39.35 20.68 32.75
N ILE A 1016 38.87 19.56 32.19
CA ILE A 1016 39.47 18.91 31.01
C ILE A 1016 39.51 19.87 29.81
N ALA A 1017 38.40 20.57 29.51
CA ALA A 1017 38.35 21.55 28.44
C ALA A 1017 39.33 22.71 28.65
N THR A 1018 39.49 23.18 29.90
CA THR A 1018 40.43 24.25 30.25
C THR A 1018 41.89 23.81 30.04
N PHE A 1019 42.22 22.57 30.42
CA PHE A 1019 43.56 22.01 30.19
C PHE A 1019 43.86 21.75 28.71
N CYS A 1020 42.87 21.33 27.92
CA CYS A 1020 43.01 21.21 26.46
C CYS A 1020 43.28 22.59 25.82
N PHE A 1021 42.55 23.63 26.23
CA PHE A 1021 42.79 25.00 25.75
C PHE A 1021 44.19 25.52 26.12
N LEU A 1022 44.67 25.21 27.34
CA LEU A 1022 46.02 25.56 27.78
C LEU A 1022 47.09 24.83 26.94
N GLY A 1023 46.87 23.56 26.59
CA GLY A 1023 47.77 22.81 25.71
C GLY A 1023 47.83 23.36 24.28
N ILE A 1024 46.69 23.82 23.75
CA ILE A 1024 46.62 24.50 22.44
C ILE A 1024 47.40 25.82 22.48
N LEU A 1025 47.20 26.64 23.53
CA LEU A 1025 47.94 27.90 23.72
C LEU A 1025 49.46 27.69 23.81
N CYS A 1026 49.91 26.66 24.54
CA CYS A 1026 51.33 26.33 24.65
C CYS A 1026 51.91 25.86 23.31
N SER A 1027 51.18 25.05 22.55
CA SER A 1027 51.59 24.61 21.21
C SER A 1027 51.67 25.77 20.22
N LEU A 1028 50.74 26.72 20.30
CA LEU A 1028 50.75 27.94 19.48
C LEU A 1028 51.93 28.85 19.85
N SER A 1029 52.28 28.95 21.13
CA SER A 1029 53.46 29.70 21.58
C SER A 1029 54.79 29.07 21.15
N ALA A 1030 54.88 27.74 21.11
CA ALA A 1030 56.04 27.02 20.58
C ALA A 1030 56.19 27.23 19.07
N PHE A 1031 55.09 27.18 18.32
CA PHE A 1031 55.08 27.49 16.89
C PHE A 1031 55.51 28.94 16.60
N LEU A 1032 55.00 29.92 17.37
CA LEU A 1032 55.37 31.33 17.21
C LEU A 1032 56.85 31.59 17.54
N LEU A 1033 57.43 30.87 18.52
CA LEU A 1033 58.86 30.94 18.84
C LEU A 1033 59.74 30.40 17.70
N ASP A 1034 59.29 29.34 17.01
CA ASP A 1034 59.98 28.78 15.84
C ASP A 1034 59.87 29.67 14.60
N VAL A 1035 58.76 30.42 14.44
CA VAL A 1035 58.53 31.32 13.29
C VAL A 1035 59.21 32.69 13.45
N PHE A 1036 59.25 33.28 14.65
CA PHE A 1036 59.70 34.67 14.86
C PHE A 1036 61.10 34.81 15.51
N GLY A 1037 61.80 33.71 15.81
CA GLY A 1037 63.03 33.69 16.61
C GLY A 1037 64.42 33.91 15.96
N PRO A 1038 64.68 34.50 14.76
CA PRO A 1038 66.05 34.58 14.25
C PRO A 1038 66.96 35.63 14.93
N LYS A 1039 66.42 36.60 15.67
CA LYS A 1039 67.15 37.86 15.95
C LYS A 1039 67.62 38.07 17.39
N HIS A 1040 67.33 37.18 18.36
CA HIS A 1040 67.75 37.39 19.76
C HIS A 1040 68.55 36.19 20.33
N PRO A 1041 69.75 36.39 20.90
CA PRO A 1041 70.66 35.31 21.31
C PRO A 1041 70.12 34.39 22.42
N ALA A 1042 69.26 34.90 23.32
CA ALA A 1042 68.59 34.08 24.34
C ALA A 1042 67.61 33.04 23.75
N LEU A 1043 67.00 33.34 22.60
CA LEU A 1043 66.04 32.46 21.93
C LEU A 1043 66.72 31.37 21.08
N LYS A 1044 67.97 31.61 20.63
CA LYS A 1044 68.82 30.59 19.98
C LYS A 1044 69.14 29.42 20.94
N ILE A 1045 69.39 29.69 22.22
CA ILE A 1045 69.70 28.66 23.24
C ILE A 1045 68.47 27.78 23.52
N THR A 1046 67.29 28.38 23.69
CA THR A 1046 66.04 27.64 23.92
C THR A 1046 65.65 26.73 22.74
N ARG A 1047 66.01 27.13 21.51
CA ARG A 1047 65.82 26.30 20.30
C ARG A 1047 66.87 25.19 20.19
N ARG A 1048 68.13 25.44 20.57
CA ARG A 1048 69.24 24.47 20.54
C ARG A 1048 69.04 23.27 21.48
N TYR A 1049 68.32 23.47 22.59
CA TYR A 1049 68.00 22.41 23.56
C TYR A 1049 66.53 21.92 23.49
N ALA A 1050 65.75 22.36 22.49
CA ALA A 1050 64.34 21.98 22.29
C ALA A 1050 63.44 22.08 23.54
N PHE A 1051 63.75 23.02 24.43
CA PHE A 1051 63.15 23.09 25.77
C PHE A 1051 61.63 23.32 25.74
N ALA A 1052 61.15 24.15 24.81
CA ALA A 1052 59.71 24.44 24.65
C ALA A 1052 58.92 23.21 24.16
N HIS A 1053 59.51 22.40 23.27
CA HIS A 1053 58.92 21.18 22.73
C HIS A 1053 58.84 20.08 23.79
N ILE A 1054 59.88 19.94 24.63
CA ILE A 1054 59.86 19.01 25.78
C ILE A 1054 58.76 19.39 26.78
N LEU A 1055 58.57 20.68 27.04
CA LEU A 1055 57.52 21.16 27.94
C LEU A 1055 56.11 20.88 27.40
N THR A 1056 55.91 21.01 26.08
CA THR A 1056 54.63 20.71 25.42
C THR A 1056 54.32 19.22 25.47
N VAL A 1057 55.33 18.36 25.26
CA VAL A 1057 55.19 16.90 25.37
C VAL A 1057 54.84 16.47 26.81
N LEU A 1058 55.51 17.05 27.81
CA LEU A 1058 55.19 16.80 29.24
C LEU A 1058 53.77 17.25 29.62
N GLN A 1059 53.30 18.38 29.10
CA GLN A 1059 51.92 18.83 29.27
C GLN A 1059 50.90 17.92 28.57
N CYS A 1060 51.18 17.47 27.34
CA CYS A 1060 50.30 16.55 26.64
C CYS A 1060 50.19 15.19 27.38
N ALA A 1061 51.31 14.69 27.90
CA ALA A 1061 51.33 13.45 28.69
C ALA A 1061 50.53 13.57 30.00
N THR A 1062 50.60 14.72 30.68
CA THR A 1062 49.82 14.95 31.92
C THR A 1062 48.32 15.11 31.64
N VAL A 1063 47.92 15.75 30.55
CA VAL A 1063 46.51 15.85 30.14
C VAL A 1063 45.94 14.48 29.77
N ILE A 1064 46.70 13.64 29.07
CA ILE A 1064 46.31 12.25 28.78
C ILE A 1064 46.17 11.44 30.07
N GLY A 1065 47.15 11.52 30.96
CA GLY A 1065 47.11 10.81 32.25
C GLY A 1065 45.90 11.19 33.10
N PHE A 1066 45.57 12.48 33.16
CA PHE A 1066 44.39 12.96 33.89
C PHE A 1066 43.07 12.52 33.23
N SER A 1067 43.00 12.54 31.90
CA SER A 1067 41.81 12.10 31.15
C SER A 1067 41.55 10.60 31.31
N TYR A 1068 42.62 9.80 31.37
CA TYR A 1068 42.54 8.36 31.65
C TYR A 1068 42.08 8.10 33.09
N TRP A 1069 42.68 8.78 34.08
CA TRP A 1069 42.28 8.68 35.48
C TRP A 1069 40.82 9.09 35.72
N ALA A 1070 40.37 10.18 35.08
CA ALA A 1070 38.99 10.63 35.11
C ALA A 1070 38.02 9.58 34.52
N SER A 1071 38.41 8.92 33.43
CA SER A 1071 37.60 7.88 32.78
C SER A 1071 37.45 6.63 33.67
N GLU A 1072 38.55 6.21 34.31
CA GLU A 1072 38.54 5.12 35.31
C GLU A 1072 37.68 5.45 36.52
N LEU A 1073 37.75 6.69 37.04
CA LEU A 1073 36.93 7.13 38.17
C LEU A 1073 35.42 7.12 37.85
N ILE A 1074 35.05 7.56 36.65
CA ILE A 1074 33.66 7.52 36.15
C ILE A 1074 33.19 6.07 36.02
N LEU A 1075 34.03 5.19 35.45
CA LEU A 1075 33.73 3.77 35.31
C LEU A 1075 33.54 3.08 36.67
N ALA A 1076 34.41 3.40 37.65
CA ALA A 1076 34.33 2.87 39.00
C ALA A 1076 33.05 3.34 39.73
N GLN A 1077 32.65 4.62 39.57
CA GLN A 1077 31.40 5.13 40.12
C GLN A 1077 30.17 4.48 39.47
N GLN A 1078 30.20 4.22 38.15
CA GLN A 1078 29.14 3.50 37.46
C GLN A 1078 29.00 2.05 37.94
N GLN A 1079 30.12 1.38 38.25
CA GLN A 1079 30.11 0.00 38.72
C GLN A 1079 29.54 -0.15 40.16
N GLN A 1080 29.63 0.89 41.00
CA GLN A 1080 29.07 0.86 42.36
C GLN A 1080 27.54 0.95 42.41
N HIS A 1081 26.88 1.55 41.40
CA HIS A 1081 25.41 1.73 41.36
C HIS A 1081 24.75 0.78 40.32
N LYS A 1082 24.60 -0.51 40.66
CA LYS A 1082 23.97 -1.52 39.79
C LYS A 1082 22.44 -1.42 39.77
N LYS A 1083 21.81 -1.46 38.57
CA LYS A 1083 20.46 -2.07 38.44
C LYS A 1083 20.03 -2.68 37.10
N TYR A 1084 20.65 -2.42 35.93
CA TYR A 1084 20.27 -3.12 34.67
C TYR A 1084 21.42 -3.33 33.67
N HIS A 1085 21.32 -4.38 32.85
CA HIS A 1085 22.33 -4.84 31.86
C HIS A 1085 22.40 -4.01 30.56
N GLY A 1086 21.57 -2.97 30.40
CA GLY A 1086 21.51 -2.15 29.18
C GLY A 1086 22.02 -0.71 29.31
N SER A 1087 22.55 -0.33 30.48
CA SER A 1087 22.90 1.06 30.82
C SER A 1087 24.41 1.31 30.85
N GLN A 1088 25.20 0.56 30.06
CA GLN A 1088 26.63 0.83 29.93
C GLN A 1088 26.84 1.90 28.86
N VAL A 1089 27.09 3.14 29.28
CA VAL A 1089 27.66 4.15 28.39
C VAL A 1089 29.14 3.83 28.26
N TYR A 1090 29.52 3.19 27.15
CA TYR A 1090 30.92 3.05 26.77
C TYR A 1090 31.41 4.41 26.28
N VAL A 1091 32.13 5.15 27.13
CA VAL A 1091 32.87 6.33 26.69
C VAL A 1091 34.15 5.85 26.01
N THR A 1092 34.05 5.45 24.75
CA THR A 1092 35.22 5.19 23.91
C THR A 1092 35.76 6.51 23.38
N PHE A 1093 36.84 7.03 23.98
CA PHE A 1093 37.65 8.11 23.40
C PHE A 1093 38.50 7.56 22.24
N ALA A 1094 37.84 7.14 21.17
CA ALA A 1094 38.50 6.82 19.91
C ALA A 1094 38.57 8.12 19.10
N VAL A 1095 39.64 8.90 19.29
CA VAL A 1095 40.26 9.84 18.30
C VAL A 1095 41.39 10.66 18.95
N SER A 1096 41.46 10.78 20.28
CA SER A 1096 42.47 11.63 20.94
C SER A 1096 43.82 10.95 21.20
N PHE A 1097 43.88 9.64 21.45
CA PHE A 1097 45.16 8.99 21.80
C PHE A 1097 46.12 8.92 20.61
N TYR A 1098 45.66 8.48 19.43
CA TYR A 1098 46.51 8.36 18.24
C TYR A 1098 46.92 9.71 17.65
N LEU A 1099 46.08 10.74 17.78
CA LEU A 1099 46.36 12.08 17.25
C LEU A 1099 47.35 12.83 18.14
N VAL A 1100 47.23 12.70 19.47
CA VAL A 1100 48.20 13.29 20.41
C VAL A 1100 49.49 12.48 20.47
N ALA A 1101 49.44 11.14 20.38
CA ALA A 1101 50.64 10.30 20.26
C ALA A 1101 51.35 10.54 18.91
N GLY A 1102 50.61 10.76 17.83
CA GLY A 1102 51.14 11.14 16.53
C GLY A 1102 51.79 12.53 16.56
N ALA A 1103 51.15 13.51 17.19
CA ALA A 1103 51.73 14.86 17.38
C ALA A 1103 52.97 14.84 18.29
N GLY A 1104 52.95 14.05 19.37
CA GLY A 1104 54.10 13.84 20.25
C GLY A 1104 55.26 13.13 19.55
N GLY A 1105 54.97 12.08 18.77
CA GLY A 1105 55.96 11.37 17.95
C GLY A 1105 56.59 12.27 16.87
N ALA A 1106 55.78 13.10 16.21
CA ALA A 1106 56.26 14.08 15.23
C ALA A 1106 57.14 15.17 15.88
N SER A 1107 56.79 15.64 17.08
CA SER A 1107 57.61 16.61 17.83
C SER A 1107 58.94 16.01 18.31
N ILE A 1108 58.95 14.75 18.74
CA ILE A 1108 60.19 14.02 19.08
C ILE A 1108 61.08 13.81 17.86
N LEU A 1109 60.49 13.43 16.71
CA LEU A 1109 61.23 13.28 15.44
C LEU A 1109 61.79 14.62 14.96
N ALA A 1110 61.03 15.71 15.05
CA ALA A 1110 61.50 17.05 14.73
C ALA A 1110 62.65 17.50 15.65
N THR A 1111 62.57 17.14 16.94
CA THR A 1111 63.61 17.42 17.93
C THR A 1111 64.89 16.61 17.66
N ALA A 1112 64.75 15.32 17.34
CA ALA A 1112 65.86 14.45 16.95
C ALA A 1112 66.52 14.92 15.65
N ALA A 1113 65.73 15.35 14.66
CA ALA A 1113 66.25 15.92 13.41
C ALA A 1113 67.00 17.24 13.63
N ASN A 1114 66.56 18.07 14.58
CA ASN A 1114 67.28 19.31 14.94
C ASN A 1114 68.57 19.03 15.74
N LEU A 1115 68.60 17.99 16.59
CA LEU A 1115 69.81 17.57 17.33
C LEU A 1115 70.85 16.90 16.41
N LEU A 1116 70.40 16.22 15.35
CA LEU A 1116 71.24 15.58 14.34
C LEU A 1116 71.75 16.56 13.27
N ARG A 1117 71.20 17.78 13.21
CA ARG A 1117 71.71 18.83 12.33
C ARG A 1117 73.02 19.35 12.91
N HIS A 1118 74.14 19.03 12.26
CA HIS A 1118 75.44 19.59 12.62
C HIS A 1118 75.38 21.12 12.46
N TYR A 1119 75.42 21.83 13.59
CA TYR A 1119 75.66 23.27 13.59
C TYR A 1119 77.17 23.48 13.42
N PRO A 1120 77.60 24.37 12.51
CA PRO A 1120 79.02 24.67 12.35
C PRO A 1120 79.61 25.17 13.66
N THR A 1121 80.87 24.81 13.93
CA THR A 1121 81.61 25.32 15.09
C THR A 1121 81.84 26.83 14.96
N GLU A 1122 82.06 27.57 16.06
CA GLU A 1122 82.32 29.02 16.01
C GLU A 1122 83.47 29.38 15.04
N GLU A 1123 84.45 28.48 14.86
CA GLU A 1123 85.54 28.63 13.88
C GLU A 1123 85.08 28.51 12.42
N GLU A 1124 84.05 27.70 12.13
CA GLU A 1124 83.45 27.57 10.79
C GLU A 1124 82.50 28.74 10.48
N GLU A 1125 81.80 29.27 11.48
CA GLU A 1125 80.95 30.47 11.34
C GLU A 1125 81.82 31.71 11.08
N GLN A 1126 82.98 31.84 11.75
CA GLN A 1126 83.97 32.89 11.46
C GLN A 1126 84.61 32.74 10.07
N ALA A 1127 84.85 31.51 9.61
CA ALA A 1127 85.35 31.27 8.25
C ALA A 1127 84.32 31.66 7.17
N LEU A 1128 83.03 31.43 7.43
CA LEU A 1128 81.93 31.82 6.54
C LEU A 1128 81.67 33.34 6.56
N GLU A 1129 81.82 34.02 7.70
CA GLU A 1129 81.79 35.49 7.77
C GLU A 1129 82.96 36.11 6.98
N LEU A 1130 84.18 35.57 7.12
CA LEU A 1130 85.36 35.99 6.35
C LEU A 1130 85.19 35.76 4.83
N LEU A 1131 84.53 34.67 4.43
CA LEU A 1131 84.20 34.40 3.03
C LEU A 1131 83.17 35.40 2.47
N SER A 1132 82.20 35.81 3.29
CA SER A 1132 81.21 36.82 2.89
C SER A 1132 81.79 38.24 2.81
N GLU A 1133 82.75 38.59 3.68
CA GLU A 1133 83.47 39.87 3.61
C GLU A 1133 84.42 39.95 2.40
N MET A 1134 84.89 38.80 1.89
CA MET A 1134 85.69 38.73 0.67
C MET A 1134 84.85 38.90 -0.61
N GLU A 1135 83.56 38.56 -0.61
CA GLU A 1135 82.66 38.74 -1.76
C GLU A 1135 82.16 40.18 -1.93
N GLU A 1136 82.27 41.05 -0.93
CA GLU A 1136 81.83 42.46 -1.00
C GLU A 1136 82.84 43.42 -1.66
N THR A 1137 84.00 42.95 -2.13
CA THR A 1137 85.08 43.82 -2.67
C THR A 1137 85.53 43.50 -4.10
N GLU A 1138 84.60 43.45 -5.06
CA GLU A 1138 84.94 43.72 -6.48
C GLU A 1138 83.86 44.59 -7.16
N PRO A 1139 84.22 45.71 -7.84
CA PRO A 1139 83.24 46.62 -8.40
C PRO A 1139 83.11 46.58 -9.95
N TYR A 1140 81.85 46.78 -10.40
CA TYR A 1140 81.33 47.26 -11.71
C TYR A 1140 81.10 46.24 -12.87
N PRO A 1141 80.21 46.52 -13.87
CA PRO A 1141 79.38 47.73 -14.13
C PRO A 1141 77.90 47.51 -14.56
N SER A 1142 77.22 48.66 -14.67
CA SER A 1142 75.90 49.00 -15.23
C SER A 1142 75.68 48.73 -16.73
N GLU A 1143 74.47 48.30 -17.09
CA GLU A 1143 73.50 48.95 -18.03
C GLU A 1143 72.48 47.94 -18.58
N TYR A 1144 71.19 48.11 -18.25
CA TYR A 1144 70.12 48.52 -19.18
C TYR A 1144 68.75 48.42 -18.50
N GLU A 1145 68.18 49.60 -18.26
CA GLU A 1145 66.77 49.90 -18.00
C GLU A 1145 66.01 49.69 -19.35
N VAL A 1146 64.72 49.34 -19.48
CA VAL A 1146 63.52 50.08 -19.04
C VAL A 1146 62.22 49.23 -19.28
N ILE A 1147 61.18 49.53 -18.49
CA ILE A 1147 59.71 49.55 -18.75
C ILE A 1147 58.83 48.41 -18.19
N ASN A 1148 58.17 48.78 -17.08
CA ASN A 1148 56.89 48.31 -16.55
C ASN A 1148 55.72 48.51 -17.52
N GLN A 1149 54.74 47.58 -17.50
CA GLN A 1149 53.29 47.80 -17.27
C GLN A 1149 52.49 46.65 -17.88
N PHE A 1150 51.63 45.97 -17.10
CA PHE A 1150 50.16 46.05 -17.22
C PHE A 1150 49.46 45.12 -16.20
N GLN A 1151 48.31 45.63 -15.73
CA GLN A 1151 47.47 45.25 -14.59
C GLN A 1151 46.61 43.99 -14.76
N PRO A 1152 46.01 43.45 -13.67
CA PRO A 1152 45.00 42.39 -13.72
C PRO A 1152 43.57 42.95 -13.89
N PRO A 1153 42.62 42.19 -14.49
CA PRO A 1153 41.19 42.40 -14.31
C PRO A 1153 40.50 41.24 -13.53
N PRO A 1154 39.24 41.43 -13.07
CA PRO A 1154 38.85 41.15 -11.69
C PRO A 1154 37.92 39.95 -11.49
N ALA A 1155 37.70 39.63 -10.20
CA ALA A 1155 36.74 38.66 -9.69
C ALA A 1155 35.29 38.90 -10.15
N TYR A 1156 34.55 37.82 -10.40
CA TYR A 1156 33.10 37.69 -10.12
C TYR A 1156 32.73 36.20 -9.90
N THR A 1157 32.13 35.93 -8.74
CA THR A 1157 31.19 34.84 -8.40
C THR A 1157 29.95 34.85 -9.33
N PRO A 1158 29.15 33.77 -9.46
CA PRO A 1158 28.76 32.75 -8.46
C PRO A 1158 29.63 31.51 -8.39
#